data_AF-A0AAY4ASU3-F1
#
_entry.id   AF-A0AAY4ASU3-F1
#
_cell.length_a   1.000
_cell.length_b   1.000
_cell.length_c   1.000
_cell.angle_alpha   90.00
_cell.angle_beta   90.00
_cell.angle_gamma   90.00
#
_symmetry.space_group_name_H-M   'P 1'
#
loop_
_entity.id
_entity.type
_entity.pdbx_description
1 polymer ?
#
loop_
_entity_poly.entity_id
_entity_poly.type
_entity_poly.pdbx_seq_one_letter_code
_entity_poly.pdbx_strand_id
1 'polypeptide(L)'
;PEVFRTCWPLCLHSAVQLNPKPSRLGSGPVTVETIIECLKYITSGDFPPGSKGTTFVHDPKEAHETDVRAQIRLQFRDVNGQPLAVQRSLQCTQKGKKMEFKTLEGVITRIKHGEKVSLSSKCAEIDREMITALGVSKAVLNHVIFCHQEESNWPLSEGKALKQKFDDIFSATRYAVISFFGSVFQGPDDQLQEMYQNHQRTVREKERRLTECQRELERATRECQRMNNVKSDLLVEQGRLQLEADRHVQNIKTRDAHVKSLASYLELDGYERTPFNDRQIQSFHKQVKERQDQESETLNQITQKEAQKQQSIDDIRDKKTGLERTVDLQRQRQEKKQQELRNLKADLQRLDGSSTRLQELETELAKAERELDSAVQGSTVDRLKEEVTQLQKQKAELDRAQRKLDLEMETLNTHTTARTQMDMLKRDKVDKEEQVRKIKARHTDDLVSLLGHFPNKRQLEDWIYSKSREINATRDKLGKLNKDLASGEQMKSHCAAEIQKKEERLASYEEKLFNACGSRQLQSELVKLQEDLEKCSKQRAMLAGATAVYSQFISQLTEEGEPCCPVCQRMFPSKTDLDDVINDMQSKLRLVPDKLKNTEQDLQRKAKRRDDMIALKPVQQSVIDLQEKELPELRNKLQSVNRDIERLKGEIEEQETLLSMLMSEEDTAKACQQDIALMDRYQLDLQDIERKIAQQASKLHGVDHNRTMQQISQEKQETQHRLDTTSSKMELKRKLIQDQQEQIQTLKSGVNEIRAEKLEISSNMQRRQQLEEQCVEISSEIQVLHREIQEAKEQVSPLAAALERQQQEKLELISRHSQKHNEGQEKINAIKDRLKNITSFEREIQKYTEEGKEEYKEQKEAELKDTESRLYEAEKHREKINKDMGNIRQDIDTQKVQERWLQDNLTLRKRVEELKEVAKKRDVLLKEMGNMQVMQLRNERRSLENNLEDLKRNRSVALGRQKGFEEEIIRCQKELREDQYCKAEERFRDKMIVMRTTELANKDLDIYYKYVEIRSDVDENASAGVKRRTYNYRVVMVKGDTALDMRGRCSAGQKVLASLIIRLALAETFCLNCGILALDEPTTNLDRENIESLAHALVEIIKSRSRQRNFQLLIITHDEDFVELLGRSNYVEHFYRIKKNIDQCSEITRCSISSLNTYLH
;
A
#
# COMPACT_ATOMS: atom_id res chain seq x y z
N PRO A 1 -28.10 11.13 23.02
CA PRO A 1 -28.06 12.25 24.00
C PRO A 1 -29.48 12.47 24.54
N GLU A 2 -29.91 11.96 25.69
CA GLU A 2 -29.42 12.03 27.09
C GLU A 2 -29.64 10.61 27.71
N VAL A 3 -29.00 10.09 28.76
CA VAL A 3 -28.51 10.59 30.06
C VAL A 3 -27.35 9.66 30.49
N PHE A 4 -26.24 10.22 30.99
CA PHE A 4 -25.17 9.48 31.67
C PHE A 4 -25.50 9.33 33.17
N ARG A 5 -25.55 8.10 33.68
CA ARG A 5 -25.44 7.59 35.08
C ARG A 5 -26.08 6.18 35.08
N THR A 6 -25.52 5.05 35.52
CA THR A 6 -24.56 4.68 36.56
C THR A 6 -24.20 3.18 36.35
N CYS A 7 -22.97 2.77 36.68
CA CYS A 7 -22.44 1.37 36.70
C CYS A 7 -22.48 0.57 35.38
N TRP A 8 -21.33 0.55 34.69
CA TRP A 8 -21.06 -0.30 33.52
C TRP A 8 -20.93 -1.79 33.89
N PRO A 9 -21.66 -2.66 33.17
CA PRO A 9 -21.03 -3.77 32.46
C PRO A 9 -21.60 -3.94 31.03
N LEU A 10 -20.77 -4.42 30.09
CA LEU A 10 -21.11 -4.85 28.72
C LEU A 10 -22.44 -4.28 28.13
N CYS A 11 -22.37 -3.07 27.56
CA CYS A 11 -23.45 -2.56 26.72
C CYS A 11 -23.51 -3.36 25.41
N LEU A 12 -24.33 -4.41 25.32
CA LEU A 12 -24.89 -4.87 24.05
C LEU A 12 -25.91 -3.81 23.58
N HIS A 13 -25.42 -2.76 22.92
CA HIS A 13 -26.27 -1.81 22.21
C HIS A 13 -26.52 -2.33 20.78
N SER A 14 -27.79 -2.67 20.52
CA SER A 14 -28.55 -2.44 19.29
C SER A 14 -28.00 -2.96 17.95
N ALA A 15 -28.83 -3.79 17.29
CA ALA A 15 -28.74 -4.31 15.91
C ALA A 15 -27.85 -5.54 15.69
N VAL A 16 -28.34 -6.71 16.12
CA VAL A 16 -27.96 -7.99 15.50
C VAL A 16 -29.13 -8.40 14.60
N GLN A 17 -29.04 -8.06 13.31
CA GLN A 17 -29.96 -8.56 12.29
C GLN A 17 -29.36 -9.84 11.72
N LEU A 18 -29.71 -10.98 12.32
CA LEU A 18 -29.27 -12.32 11.89
C LEU A 18 -30.50 -13.24 11.94
N ASN A 19 -30.76 -13.98 10.86
CA ASN A 19 -31.82 -14.98 10.73
C ASN A 19 -31.33 -16.20 9.91
N PRO A 20 -32.03 -17.35 9.95
CA PRO A 20 -31.44 -18.69 10.14
C PRO A 20 -30.97 -19.44 8.89
N LYS A 21 -30.14 -20.47 9.10
CA LYS A 21 -30.06 -21.65 8.21
C LYS A 21 -31.46 -22.30 8.05
N PRO A 22 -31.82 -22.82 6.86
CA PRO A 22 -33.02 -23.63 6.71
C PRO A 22 -32.76 -25.06 7.20
N SER A 23 -33.23 -25.42 8.40
CA SER A 23 -33.37 -26.83 8.81
C SER A 23 -34.78 -27.31 8.50
N ARG A 24 -34.89 -28.31 7.61
CA ARG A 24 -36.09 -29.12 7.47
C ARG A 24 -36.21 -30.01 8.71
N LEU A 25 -36.77 -29.53 9.82
CA LEU A 25 -37.41 -30.28 10.92
C LEU A 25 -37.55 -29.38 12.15
N GLY A 26 -38.78 -28.96 12.48
CA GLY A 26 -39.18 -28.53 13.82
C GLY A 26 -38.86 -27.09 14.25
N SER A 27 -39.84 -26.46 14.90
CA SER A 27 -39.79 -25.14 15.52
C SER A 27 -38.79 -25.06 16.70
N GLY A 28 -37.61 -24.45 16.50
CA GLY A 28 -36.61 -24.17 17.54
C GLY A 28 -36.04 -22.73 17.49
N PRO A 29 -35.43 -22.20 18.58
CA PRO A 29 -35.12 -20.78 18.75
C PRO A 29 -33.74 -20.38 18.15
N VAL A 30 -33.70 -20.08 16.85
CA VAL A 30 -32.44 -19.84 16.10
C VAL A 30 -31.78 -18.45 16.32
N THR A 31 -31.98 -17.77 17.46
CA THR A 31 -31.50 -16.38 17.65
C THR A 31 -30.55 -16.18 18.83
N VAL A 32 -30.43 -17.14 19.75
CA VAL A 32 -29.64 -16.98 20.99
C VAL A 32 -28.23 -17.59 20.88
N GLU A 33 -28.09 -18.72 20.19
CA GLU A 33 -26.80 -19.37 19.87
C GLU A 33 -25.84 -18.40 19.15
N THR A 34 -26.38 -17.55 18.26
CA THR A 34 -25.64 -16.55 17.48
C THR A 34 -24.82 -15.56 18.33
N ILE A 35 -25.18 -15.34 19.60
CA ILE A 35 -24.45 -14.42 20.49
C ILE A 35 -23.10 -15.01 20.89
N ILE A 36 -23.07 -16.29 21.29
CA ILE A 36 -21.82 -16.97 21.63
C ILE A 36 -20.95 -17.13 20.40
N GLU A 37 -21.55 -17.40 19.24
CA GLU A 37 -20.85 -17.41 17.95
C GLU A 37 -20.16 -16.07 17.65
N CYS A 38 -20.85 -14.94 17.86
CA CYS A 38 -20.28 -13.61 17.68
C CYS A 38 -19.16 -13.31 18.69
N LEU A 39 -19.34 -13.70 19.97
CA LEU A 39 -18.31 -13.56 21.01
C LEU A 39 -17.08 -14.42 20.72
N LYS A 40 -17.27 -15.64 20.23
CA LYS A 40 -16.20 -16.53 19.78
C LYS A 40 -15.46 -15.91 18.59
N TYR A 41 -16.16 -15.43 17.58
CA TYR A 41 -15.54 -14.83 16.39
C TYR A 41 -14.76 -13.55 16.69
N ILE A 42 -15.32 -12.64 17.50
CA ILE A 42 -14.63 -11.37 17.80
C ILE A 42 -13.37 -11.57 18.65
N THR A 43 -13.37 -12.55 19.56
CA THR A 43 -12.25 -12.83 20.47
C THR A 43 -11.18 -13.74 19.89
N SER A 44 -11.53 -14.67 19.00
CA SER A 44 -10.61 -15.71 18.47
C SER A 44 -10.39 -15.70 16.96
N GLY A 45 -11.27 -15.03 16.21
CA GLY A 45 -11.31 -15.07 14.75
C GLY A 45 -11.93 -16.36 14.16
N ASP A 46 -12.32 -17.33 15.00
CA ASP A 46 -12.84 -18.62 14.53
C ASP A 46 -14.35 -18.59 14.35
N PHE A 47 -14.81 -19.24 13.28
CA PHE A 47 -16.23 -19.41 12.99
C PHE A 47 -16.86 -20.53 13.83
N PRO A 48 -18.19 -20.51 13.99
CA PRO A 48 -18.95 -21.62 14.58
C PRO A 48 -18.73 -22.94 13.82
N PRO A 49 -18.81 -24.09 14.52
CA PRO A 49 -18.69 -25.41 13.89
C PRO A 49 -19.71 -25.57 12.75
N GLY A 50 -19.29 -26.16 11.63
CA GLY A 50 -20.18 -26.39 10.47
C GLY A 50 -20.63 -25.12 9.72
N SER A 51 -20.04 -23.97 9.99
CA SER A 51 -20.26 -22.72 9.26
C SER A 51 -19.03 -22.32 8.42
N LYS A 52 -19.26 -21.81 7.22
CA LYS A 52 -18.24 -21.09 6.42
C LYS A 52 -18.62 -19.61 6.43
N GLY A 53 -17.68 -18.70 6.14
CA GLY A 53 -17.96 -17.25 6.23
C GLY A 53 -19.24 -16.78 5.51
N THR A 54 -19.63 -17.43 4.42
CA THR A 54 -20.88 -17.16 3.68
C THR A 54 -22.17 -17.48 4.44
N THR A 55 -22.15 -18.44 5.39
CA THR A 55 -23.33 -18.83 6.19
C THR A 55 -23.42 -18.08 7.52
N PHE A 56 -22.40 -17.29 7.87
CA PHE A 56 -22.33 -16.53 9.11
C PHE A 56 -22.80 -15.07 8.93
N VAL A 57 -22.73 -14.55 7.70
CA VAL A 57 -23.30 -13.26 7.31
C VAL A 57 -24.73 -13.48 6.80
N HIS A 58 -25.66 -12.57 7.11
CA HIS A 58 -27.04 -12.65 6.63
C HIS A 58 -27.08 -12.76 5.10
N ASP A 59 -27.88 -13.68 4.56
CA ASP A 59 -27.88 -14.02 3.14
C ASP A 59 -28.44 -12.85 2.30
N PRO A 60 -27.65 -12.26 1.38
CA PRO A 60 -28.13 -11.28 0.40
C PRO A 60 -29.48 -11.63 -0.26
N LYS A 61 -29.74 -12.90 -0.55
CA LYS A 61 -31.00 -13.34 -1.18
C LYS A 61 -32.21 -13.15 -0.27
N GLU A 62 -32.04 -13.39 1.03
CA GLU A 62 -33.10 -13.22 2.04
C GLU A 62 -33.26 -11.75 2.42
N ALA A 63 -32.18 -10.98 2.38
CA ALA A 63 -32.21 -9.53 2.57
C ALA A 63 -32.82 -8.75 1.39
N HIS A 64 -33.08 -9.42 0.26
CA HIS A 64 -33.42 -8.80 -1.02
C HIS A 64 -32.37 -7.76 -1.50
N GLU A 65 -31.11 -7.98 -1.15
CA GLU A 65 -29.97 -7.11 -1.49
C GLU A 65 -28.87 -7.89 -2.24
N THR A 66 -27.95 -7.19 -2.91
CA THR A 66 -26.83 -7.84 -3.63
C THR A 66 -25.55 -7.92 -2.80
N ASP A 67 -25.44 -7.11 -1.75
CA ASP A 67 -24.30 -7.02 -0.85
C ASP A 67 -24.79 -6.82 0.58
N VAL A 68 -24.39 -7.70 1.49
CA VAL A 68 -24.74 -7.61 2.92
C VAL A 68 -23.47 -7.49 3.74
N ARG A 69 -23.46 -6.52 4.65
CA ARG A 69 -22.34 -6.27 5.56
C ARG A 69 -22.75 -6.56 6.99
N ALA A 70 -21.94 -7.36 7.68
CA ALA A 70 -22.11 -7.64 9.09
C ALA A 70 -20.98 -7.00 9.90
N GLN A 71 -21.30 -6.56 11.11
CA GLN A 71 -20.32 -5.93 11.99
C GLN A 71 -20.55 -6.40 13.42
N ILE A 72 -19.47 -6.87 14.05
CA ILE A 72 -19.48 -7.31 15.45
C ILE A 72 -18.61 -6.35 16.23
N ARG A 73 -19.13 -5.81 17.34
CA ARG A 73 -18.42 -4.89 18.24
C ARG A 73 -18.44 -5.46 19.66
N LEU A 74 -17.28 -5.47 20.31
CA LEU A 74 -17.13 -5.92 21.69
C LEU A 74 -16.36 -4.86 22.48
N GLN A 75 -16.91 -4.43 23.60
CA GLN A 75 -16.24 -3.57 24.54
C GLN A 75 -16.03 -4.31 25.85
N PHE A 76 -14.78 -4.34 26.33
CA PHE A 76 -14.39 -5.02 27.57
C PHE A 76 -13.27 -4.27 28.29
N ARG A 77 -12.84 -4.77 29.45
CA ARG A 77 -11.67 -4.27 30.17
C ARG A 77 -10.53 -5.27 30.04
N ASP A 78 -9.34 -4.80 29.72
CA ASP A 78 -8.16 -5.66 29.63
C ASP A 78 -7.71 -6.16 31.02
N VAL A 79 -6.68 -7.01 31.05
CA VAL A 79 -6.06 -7.52 32.29
C VAL A 79 -5.57 -6.43 33.25
N ASN A 80 -5.39 -5.20 32.77
CA ASN A 80 -4.98 -4.04 33.56
C ASN A 80 -6.16 -3.15 33.97
N GLY A 81 -7.40 -3.54 33.65
CA GLY A 81 -8.63 -2.81 33.95
C GLY A 81 -8.95 -1.66 32.97
N GLN A 82 -8.18 -1.49 31.90
CA GLN A 82 -8.35 -0.41 30.92
C GLN A 82 -9.44 -0.76 29.89
N PRO A 83 -10.32 0.20 29.53
CA PRO A 83 -11.37 -0.06 28.55
C PRO A 83 -10.79 -0.23 27.14
N LEU A 84 -11.20 -1.30 26.49
CA LEU A 84 -10.81 -1.66 25.13
C LEU A 84 -12.07 -1.99 24.32
N ALA A 85 -12.17 -1.47 23.10
CA ALA A 85 -13.24 -1.78 22.17
C ALA A 85 -12.66 -2.37 20.88
N VAL A 86 -13.22 -3.47 20.41
CA VAL A 86 -12.82 -4.16 19.19
C VAL A 86 -14.01 -4.25 18.26
N GLN A 87 -13.74 -4.12 16.97
CA GLN A 87 -14.73 -4.20 15.91
C GLN A 87 -14.19 -5.10 14.79
N ARG A 88 -15.00 -6.07 14.35
CA ARG A 88 -14.75 -6.85 13.14
C ARG A 88 -15.87 -6.62 12.15
N SER A 89 -15.50 -6.42 10.88
CA SER A 89 -16.44 -6.20 9.78
C SER A 89 -16.34 -7.34 8.77
N LEU A 90 -17.48 -7.76 8.24
CA LEU A 90 -17.65 -8.88 7.33
C LEU A 90 -18.52 -8.44 6.15
N GLN A 91 -18.30 -9.03 4.98
CA GLN A 91 -19.07 -8.75 3.77
C GLN A 91 -19.40 -10.04 3.04
N CYS A 92 -20.65 -10.19 2.61
CA CYS A 92 -21.08 -11.24 1.70
C CYS A 92 -21.78 -10.62 0.48
N THR A 93 -21.35 -10.98 -0.72
CA THR A 93 -21.84 -10.42 -1.97
C THR A 93 -22.36 -11.52 -2.88
N GLN A 94 -23.53 -11.31 -3.49
CA GLN A 94 -24.11 -12.23 -4.47
C GLN A 94 -23.66 -11.85 -5.89
N LYS A 95 -22.87 -12.72 -6.54
CA LYS A 95 -22.49 -12.60 -7.95
C LYS A 95 -23.16 -13.70 -8.77
N GLY A 96 -24.30 -13.39 -9.37
CA GLY A 96 -25.10 -14.36 -10.12
C GLY A 96 -25.62 -15.49 -9.23
N LYS A 97 -25.22 -16.75 -9.53
CA LYS A 97 -25.55 -17.93 -8.71
C LYS A 97 -24.56 -18.20 -7.56
N LYS A 98 -23.43 -17.48 -7.48
CA LYS A 98 -22.34 -17.74 -6.52
C LYS A 98 -22.31 -16.67 -5.43
N MET A 99 -22.09 -17.10 -4.18
CA MET A 99 -21.90 -16.21 -3.02
C MET A 99 -20.40 -16.05 -2.74
N GLU A 100 -19.94 -14.82 -2.57
CA GLU A 100 -18.56 -14.50 -2.18
C GLU A 100 -18.56 -13.91 -0.77
N PHE A 101 -17.63 -14.36 0.08
CA PHE A 101 -17.45 -13.86 1.44
C PHE A 101 -16.08 -13.23 1.61
N LYS A 102 -16.01 -12.12 2.34
CA LYS A 102 -14.79 -11.39 2.65
C LYS A 102 -14.80 -10.85 4.07
N THR A 103 -13.71 -11.06 4.79
CA THR A 103 -13.44 -10.36 6.06
C THR A 103 -12.78 -9.02 5.75
N LEU A 104 -13.35 -7.93 6.28
CA LEU A 104 -12.82 -6.57 6.13
C LEU A 104 -11.85 -6.24 7.28
N GLU A 105 -11.15 -5.11 7.19
CA GLU A 105 -10.26 -4.67 8.26
C GLU A 105 -11.02 -4.45 9.57
N GLY A 106 -10.42 -4.91 10.67
CA GLY A 106 -10.97 -4.71 12.01
C GLY A 106 -10.33 -3.50 12.69
N VAL A 107 -11.04 -2.95 13.67
CA VAL A 107 -10.63 -1.74 14.39
C VAL A 107 -10.49 -2.07 15.87
N ILE A 108 -9.38 -1.65 16.48
CA ILE A 108 -9.17 -1.70 17.93
C ILE A 108 -9.10 -0.27 18.45
N THR A 109 -9.93 0.06 19.42
CA THR A 109 -9.95 1.35 20.10
C THR A 109 -9.50 1.18 21.55
N ARG A 110 -8.46 1.93 21.96
CA ARG A 110 -7.98 1.99 23.35
C ARG A 110 -8.08 3.40 23.88
N ILE A 111 -8.17 3.54 25.20
CA ILE A 111 -7.99 4.84 25.86
C ILE A 111 -6.53 4.97 26.30
N LYS A 112 -5.76 5.82 25.63
CA LYS A 112 -4.39 6.18 26.04
C LYS A 112 -4.39 7.64 26.46
N HIS A 113 -3.90 7.93 27.68
CA HIS A 113 -3.84 9.29 28.25
C HIS A 113 -5.16 10.08 28.20
N GLY A 114 -6.30 9.39 28.34
CA GLY A 114 -7.63 10.03 28.31
C GLY A 114 -8.26 10.15 26.91
N GLU A 115 -7.54 9.81 25.84
CA GLU A 115 -8.05 9.86 24.46
C GLU A 115 -8.33 8.47 23.88
N LYS A 116 -9.42 8.35 23.11
CA LYS A 116 -9.74 7.17 22.32
C LYS A 116 -8.86 7.12 21.06
N VAL A 117 -7.88 6.22 21.05
CA VAL A 117 -7.02 5.92 19.91
C VAL A 117 -7.57 4.69 19.20
N SER A 118 -8.04 4.86 17.96
CA SER A 118 -8.52 3.77 17.09
C SER A 118 -7.44 3.40 16.08
N LEU A 119 -7.10 2.12 16.00
CA LEU A 119 -6.11 1.57 15.08
C LEU A 119 -6.81 0.56 14.16
N SER A 120 -6.67 0.73 12.84
CA SER A 120 -7.00 -0.33 11.90
C SER A 120 -5.90 -1.38 11.94
N SER A 121 -6.26 -2.65 12.02
CA SER A 121 -5.29 -3.74 12.10
C SER A 121 -5.79 -4.97 11.34
N LYS A 122 -4.84 -5.80 10.89
CA LYS A 122 -5.20 -7.05 10.23
C LYS A 122 -5.82 -8.02 11.23
N CYS A 123 -6.73 -8.88 10.81
CA CYS A 123 -7.45 -9.80 11.70
C CYS A 123 -6.51 -10.66 12.57
N ALA A 124 -5.40 -11.13 12.01
CA ALA A 124 -4.40 -11.93 12.74
C ALA A 124 -3.62 -11.16 13.83
N GLU A 125 -3.59 -9.83 13.74
CA GLU A 125 -3.02 -8.96 14.77
C GLU A 125 -4.07 -8.71 15.87
N ILE A 126 -5.34 -8.57 15.50
CA ILE A 126 -6.47 -8.47 16.45
C ILE A 126 -6.56 -9.74 17.30
N ASP A 127 -6.43 -10.93 16.71
CA ASP A 127 -6.45 -12.19 17.47
C ASP A 127 -5.36 -12.22 18.56
N ARG A 128 -4.14 -11.79 18.23
CA ARG A 128 -3.02 -11.72 19.18
C ARG A 128 -3.24 -10.68 20.27
N GLU A 129 -3.79 -9.53 19.90
CA GLU A 129 -4.12 -8.48 20.84
C GLU A 129 -5.23 -8.93 21.79
N MET A 130 -6.26 -9.65 21.31
CA MET A 130 -7.35 -10.19 22.13
C MET A 130 -6.86 -11.21 23.16
N ILE A 131 -6.00 -12.13 22.74
CA ILE A 131 -5.35 -13.12 23.64
C ILE A 131 -4.55 -12.40 24.73
N THR A 132 -3.84 -11.34 24.37
CA THR A 132 -3.02 -10.55 25.31
C THR A 132 -3.88 -9.72 26.25
N ALA A 133 -4.89 -9.04 25.74
CA ALA A 133 -5.78 -8.15 26.49
C ALA A 133 -6.71 -8.91 27.44
N LEU A 134 -7.21 -10.10 27.05
CA LEU A 134 -8.01 -10.97 27.92
C LEU A 134 -7.12 -11.86 28.82
N GLY A 135 -5.86 -12.06 28.47
CA GLY A 135 -4.91 -12.84 29.27
C GLY A 135 -5.16 -14.35 29.29
N VAL A 136 -5.91 -14.86 28.31
CA VAL A 136 -6.27 -16.29 28.16
C VAL A 136 -5.88 -16.77 26.76
N SER A 137 -5.52 -18.05 26.62
CA SER A 137 -5.13 -18.61 25.32
C SER A 137 -6.31 -18.72 24.36
N LYS A 138 -6.04 -18.75 23.05
CA LYS A 138 -7.06 -18.98 22.02
C LYS A 138 -7.86 -20.26 22.26
N ALA A 139 -7.19 -21.34 22.68
CA ALA A 139 -7.82 -22.62 23.00
C ALA A 139 -8.80 -22.52 24.18
N VAL A 140 -8.45 -21.75 25.22
CA VAL A 140 -9.33 -21.51 26.38
C VAL A 140 -10.55 -20.67 25.98
N LEU A 141 -10.37 -19.64 25.15
CA LEU A 141 -11.47 -18.85 24.61
C LEU A 141 -12.46 -19.73 23.81
N ASN A 142 -11.94 -20.63 22.98
CA ASN A 142 -12.76 -21.43 22.06
C ASN A 142 -13.43 -22.65 22.68
N HIS A 143 -12.74 -23.36 23.59
CA HIS A 143 -13.20 -24.66 24.09
C HIS A 143 -13.74 -24.60 25.52
N VAL A 144 -13.45 -23.52 26.26
CA VAL A 144 -13.83 -23.39 27.66
C VAL A 144 -14.80 -22.21 27.87
N ILE A 145 -14.40 -21.00 27.47
CA ILE A 145 -15.16 -19.75 27.73
C ILE A 145 -16.36 -19.60 26.78
N PHE A 146 -16.12 -19.52 25.47
CA PHE A 146 -17.14 -19.37 24.41
C PHE A 146 -17.30 -20.67 23.62
N CYS A 147 -17.44 -21.79 24.34
CA CYS A 147 -17.68 -23.09 23.71
C CYS A 147 -19.09 -23.12 23.11
N HIS A 148 -19.18 -23.53 21.85
CA HIS A 148 -20.44 -23.68 21.12
C HIS A 148 -21.26 -24.86 21.67
N GLN A 149 -22.59 -24.78 21.64
CA GLN A 149 -23.50 -25.84 22.12
C GLN A 149 -23.19 -27.21 21.49
N GLU A 150 -23.03 -27.28 20.16
CA GLU A 150 -22.70 -28.53 19.44
C GLU A 150 -21.35 -29.16 19.86
N GLU A 151 -20.41 -28.36 20.35
CA GLU A 151 -19.10 -28.82 20.80
C GLU A 151 -18.97 -28.96 22.32
N SER A 152 -20.03 -28.65 23.08
CA SER A 152 -20.02 -28.62 24.56
C SER A 152 -19.56 -29.93 25.19
N ASN A 153 -19.85 -31.07 24.56
CA ASN A 153 -19.49 -32.41 25.02
C ASN A 153 -18.07 -32.87 24.62
N TRP A 154 -17.21 -31.95 24.14
CA TRP A 154 -15.85 -32.30 23.72
C TRP A 154 -14.97 -33.02 24.75
N PRO A 155 -15.11 -32.84 26.08
CA PRO A 155 -14.32 -33.60 27.06
C PRO A 155 -14.52 -35.12 26.98
N LEU A 156 -15.61 -35.56 26.35
CA LEU A 156 -15.96 -36.97 26.15
C LEU A 156 -15.79 -37.42 24.68
N SER A 157 -15.12 -36.61 23.86
CA SER A 157 -14.83 -36.89 22.45
C SER A 157 -13.77 -37.99 22.27
N GLU A 158 -13.54 -38.40 21.03
CA GLU A 158 -12.59 -39.47 20.73
C GLU A 158 -11.15 -39.12 21.11
N GLY A 159 -10.35 -40.13 21.49
CA GLY A 159 -9.01 -39.92 22.07
C GLY A 159 -8.09 -38.97 21.27
N LYS A 160 -8.16 -38.98 19.93
CA LYS A 160 -7.37 -38.04 19.09
C LYS A 160 -7.88 -36.60 19.20
N ALA A 161 -9.20 -36.38 19.17
CA ALA A 161 -9.82 -35.06 19.24
C ALA A 161 -9.72 -34.47 20.67
N LEU A 162 -9.92 -35.32 21.68
CA LEU A 162 -9.77 -34.97 23.09
C LEU A 162 -8.33 -34.56 23.40
N LYS A 163 -7.36 -35.36 22.96
CA LYS A 163 -5.94 -35.08 23.09
C LYS A 163 -5.56 -33.77 22.42
N GLN A 164 -6.02 -33.52 21.19
CA GLN A 164 -5.74 -32.27 20.50
C GLN A 164 -6.26 -31.06 21.30
N LYS A 165 -7.50 -31.10 21.80
CA LYS A 165 -8.07 -29.99 22.58
C LYS A 165 -7.36 -29.78 23.92
N PHE A 166 -7.02 -30.84 24.64
CA PHE A 166 -6.22 -30.73 25.87
C PHE A 166 -4.81 -30.25 25.59
N ASP A 167 -4.14 -30.80 24.58
CA ASP A 167 -2.84 -30.33 24.15
C ASP A 167 -2.92 -28.86 23.76
N ASP A 168 -3.93 -28.38 23.06
CA ASP A 168 -4.06 -26.95 22.71
C ASP A 168 -4.32 -26.05 23.94
N ILE A 169 -5.09 -26.53 24.92
CA ILE A 169 -5.34 -25.84 26.20
C ILE A 169 -4.05 -25.78 27.05
N PHE A 170 -3.32 -26.89 27.15
CA PHE A 170 -2.09 -27.03 27.96
C PHE A 170 -0.82 -26.62 27.21
N SER A 171 -0.85 -26.51 25.88
CA SER A 171 0.25 -26.00 25.03
C SER A 171 0.44 -24.51 25.15
N ALA A 172 -0.39 -23.82 25.94
CA ALA A 172 -0.06 -22.51 26.44
C ALA A 172 1.31 -22.58 27.12
N THR A 173 2.28 -21.98 26.45
CA THR A 173 3.71 -21.87 26.77
C THR A 173 4.02 -21.48 28.22
N ARG A 174 3.02 -21.06 29.02
CA ARG A 174 3.15 -20.82 30.45
C ARG A 174 3.55 -22.05 31.27
N TYR A 175 3.08 -23.26 30.97
CA TYR A 175 3.39 -24.43 31.83
C TYR A 175 4.72 -25.12 31.49
N ALA A 176 5.15 -25.10 30.22
CA ALA A 176 6.52 -25.49 29.87
C ALA A 176 7.55 -24.52 30.47
N VAL A 177 7.19 -23.23 30.58
CA VAL A 177 7.97 -22.21 31.28
C VAL A 177 7.92 -22.44 32.79
N ILE A 178 6.78 -22.77 33.42
CA ILE A 178 6.73 -23.07 34.87
C ILE A 178 7.55 -24.31 35.24
N SER A 179 7.65 -25.33 34.38
CA SER A 179 8.58 -26.46 34.64
C SER A 179 10.06 -26.08 34.51
N PHE A 180 10.38 -24.99 33.81
CA PHE A 180 11.75 -24.46 33.65
C PHE A 180 12.06 -23.33 34.67
N PHE A 181 11.04 -22.59 35.13
CA PHE A 181 11.11 -21.53 36.13
C PHE A 181 10.86 -22.03 37.57
N GLY A 182 10.25 -23.20 37.74
CA GLY A 182 10.06 -23.85 39.03
C GLY A 182 11.35 -24.47 39.59
N SER A 183 12.37 -24.67 38.76
CA SER A 183 13.73 -24.99 39.22
C SER A 183 14.45 -23.70 39.60
N VAL A 184 14.46 -23.39 40.89
CA VAL A 184 15.35 -22.37 41.47
C VAL A 184 16.79 -22.79 41.18
N PHE A 185 17.62 -21.86 40.70
CA PHE A 185 19.05 -22.13 40.50
C PHE A 185 19.67 -22.59 41.82
N GLN A 186 20.27 -23.79 41.84
CA GLN A 186 20.80 -24.41 43.07
C GLN A 186 22.28 -24.07 43.36
N GLY A 187 22.96 -23.35 42.48
CA GLY A 187 24.37 -22.94 42.66
C GLY A 187 24.54 -21.66 43.51
N PRO A 188 25.79 -21.30 43.86
CA PRO A 188 26.13 -20.06 44.58
C PRO A 188 25.81 -18.80 43.77
N ASP A 189 25.67 -17.66 44.46
CA ASP A 189 25.34 -16.35 43.85
C ASP A 189 26.35 -15.91 42.78
N ASP A 190 27.64 -16.16 43.03
CA ASP A 190 28.72 -15.81 42.11
C ASP A 190 28.59 -16.54 40.77
N GLN A 191 28.23 -17.83 40.81
CA GLN A 191 28.02 -18.64 39.60
C GLN A 191 26.78 -18.17 38.81
N LEU A 192 25.71 -17.79 39.50
CA LEU A 192 24.51 -17.23 38.87
C LEU A 192 24.80 -15.88 38.18
N GLN A 193 25.58 -15.03 38.85
CA GLN A 193 25.99 -13.73 38.36
C GLN A 193 26.93 -13.86 37.14
N GLU A 194 27.89 -14.79 37.19
CA GLU A 194 28.80 -15.09 36.09
C GLU A 194 28.03 -15.64 34.87
N MET A 195 27.10 -16.58 35.09
CA MET A 195 26.25 -17.11 34.03
C MET A 195 25.39 -16.01 33.39
N TYR A 196 24.83 -15.09 34.17
CA TYR A 196 24.08 -13.95 33.65
C TYR A 196 24.95 -13.03 32.79
N GLN A 197 26.16 -12.68 33.26
CA GLN A 197 27.09 -11.82 32.52
C GLN A 197 27.58 -12.46 31.22
N ASN A 198 27.92 -13.75 31.25
CA ASN A 198 28.33 -14.49 30.05
C ASN A 198 27.19 -14.56 29.03
N HIS A 199 25.98 -14.82 29.49
CA HIS A 199 24.78 -14.87 28.65
C HIS A 199 24.47 -13.51 28.01
N GLN A 200 24.61 -12.41 28.76
CA GLN A 200 24.47 -11.05 28.22
C GLN A 200 25.49 -10.74 27.13
N ARG A 201 26.75 -11.20 27.27
CA ARG A 201 27.76 -11.05 26.21
C ARG A 201 27.34 -11.79 24.95
N THR A 202 26.87 -13.03 25.07
CA THR A 202 26.40 -13.83 23.93
C THR A 202 25.20 -13.20 23.24
N VAL A 203 24.21 -12.68 23.98
CA VAL A 203 23.06 -11.97 23.41
C VAL A 203 23.52 -10.72 22.65
N ARG A 204 24.39 -9.89 23.25
CA ARG A 204 24.93 -8.67 22.60
C ARG A 204 25.71 -8.98 21.33
N GLU A 205 26.51 -10.05 21.32
CA GLU A 205 27.26 -10.47 20.14
C GLU A 205 26.34 -10.92 19.01
N LYS A 206 25.28 -11.68 19.32
CA LYS A 206 24.26 -12.07 18.33
C LYS A 206 23.44 -10.88 17.84
N GLU A 207 23.09 -9.94 18.71
CA GLU A 207 22.42 -8.68 18.32
C GLU A 207 23.31 -7.83 17.40
N ARG A 208 24.61 -7.73 17.68
CA ARG A 208 25.58 -7.06 16.80
C ARG A 208 25.65 -7.73 15.42
N ARG A 209 25.72 -9.07 15.37
CA ARG A 209 25.68 -9.82 14.11
C ARG A 209 24.37 -9.62 13.35
N LEU A 210 23.24 -9.53 14.05
CA LEU A 210 21.96 -9.21 13.43
C LEU A 210 21.98 -7.82 12.77
N THR A 211 22.55 -6.82 13.44
CA THR A 211 22.73 -5.47 12.88
C THR A 211 23.66 -5.45 11.67
N GLU A 212 24.72 -6.26 11.68
CA GLU A 212 25.63 -6.41 10.54
C GLU A 212 24.93 -7.05 9.34
N CYS A 213 24.22 -8.16 9.53
CA CYS A 213 23.40 -8.78 8.48
C CYS A 213 22.29 -7.85 7.98
N GLN A 214 21.71 -6.98 8.82
CA GLN A 214 20.76 -5.95 8.38
C GLN A 214 21.41 -4.96 7.40
N ARG A 215 22.62 -4.48 7.72
CA ARG A 215 23.38 -3.58 6.82
C ARG A 215 23.76 -4.28 5.51
N GLU A 216 24.16 -5.54 5.57
CA GLU A 216 24.43 -6.35 4.38
C GLU A 216 23.17 -6.56 3.52
N LEU A 217 22.02 -6.81 4.15
CA LEU A 217 20.74 -6.93 3.45
C LEU A 217 20.37 -5.64 2.73
N GLU A 218 20.57 -4.48 3.36
CA GLU A 218 20.35 -3.16 2.74
C GLU A 218 21.29 -2.90 1.56
N ARG A 219 22.56 -3.34 1.65
CA ARG A 219 23.52 -3.26 0.53
C ARG A 219 23.09 -4.17 -0.62
N ALA A 220 22.78 -5.43 -0.34
CA ALA A 220 22.32 -6.40 -1.33
C ALA A 220 21.00 -5.95 -1.99
N THR A 221 20.07 -5.37 -1.22
CA THR A 221 18.80 -4.85 -1.74
C THR A 221 19.01 -3.66 -2.67
N ARG A 222 19.92 -2.73 -2.32
CA ARG A 222 20.30 -1.62 -3.20
C ARG A 222 20.95 -2.12 -4.49
N GLU A 223 21.80 -3.15 -4.40
CA GLU A 223 22.44 -3.73 -5.58
C GLU A 223 21.42 -4.42 -6.50
N CYS A 224 20.46 -5.19 -5.95
CA CYS A 224 19.34 -5.73 -6.72
C CYS A 224 18.54 -4.62 -7.40
N GLN A 225 18.21 -3.54 -6.70
CA GLN A 225 17.49 -2.40 -7.30
C GLN A 225 18.28 -1.74 -8.43
N ARG A 226 19.60 -1.54 -8.23
CA ARG A 226 20.49 -0.99 -9.25
C ARG A 226 20.52 -1.87 -10.50
N MET A 227 20.71 -3.18 -10.33
CA MET A 227 20.68 -4.15 -11.44
C MET A 227 19.31 -4.19 -12.13
N ASN A 228 18.22 -4.10 -11.38
CA ASN A 228 16.87 -4.12 -11.94
C ASN A 228 16.57 -2.86 -12.77
N ASN A 229 17.06 -1.69 -12.34
CA ASN A 229 16.96 -0.45 -13.13
C ASN A 229 17.74 -0.57 -14.45
N VAL A 230 19.00 -1.04 -14.38
CA VAL A 230 19.83 -1.27 -15.58
C VAL A 230 19.16 -2.27 -16.52
N LYS A 231 18.59 -3.36 -15.97
CA LYS A 231 17.80 -4.33 -16.74
C LYS A 231 16.61 -3.67 -17.42
N SER A 232 15.86 -2.82 -16.72
CA SER A 232 14.72 -2.09 -17.28
C SER A 232 15.13 -1.18 -18.43
N ASP A 233 16.22 -0.42 -18.28
CA ASP A 233 16.73 0.46 -19.33
C ASP A 233 17.19 -0.33 -20.56
N LEU A 234 17.92 -1.43 -20.34
CA LEU A 234 18.35 -2.33 -21.42
C LEU A 234 17.17 -3.02 -22.11
N LEU A 235 16.10 -3.37 -21.40
CA LEU A 235 14.87 -3.93 -21.99
C LEU A 235 14.15 -2.91 -22.88
N VAL A 236 14.11 -1.64 -22.49
CA VAL A 236 13.53 -0.56 -23.31
C VAL A 236 14.35 -0.37 -24.58
N GLU A 237 15.68 -0.33 -24.48
CA GLU A 237 16.56 -0.24 -25.64
C GLU A 237 16.46 -1.48 -26.55
N GLN A 238 16.40 -2.69 -25.98
CA GLN A 238 16.16 -3.91 -26.73
C GLN A 238 14.83 -3.84 -27.48
N GLY A 239 13.75 -3.42 -26.82
CA GLY A 239 12.44 -3.26 -27.46
C GLY A 239 12.47 -2.27 -28.62
N ARG A 240 13.18 -1.14 -28.46
CA ARG A 240 13.37 -0.14 -29.51
C ARG A 240 14.16 -0.71 -30.70
N LEU A 241 15.30 -1.35 -30.44
CA LEU A 241 16.15 -1.92 -31.48
C LEU A 241 15.48 -3.09 -32.20
N GLN A 242 14.70 -3.90 -31.48
CA GLN A 242 13.89 -4.96 -32.06
C GLN A 242 12.81 -4.39 -33.00
N LEU A 243 12.14 -3.30 -32.62
CA LEU A 243 11.17 -2.63 -33.49
C LEU A 243 11.84 -2.07 -34.75
N GLU A 244 13.04 -1.49 -34.62
CA GLU A 244 13.82 -1.01 -35.78
C GLU A 244 14.26 -2.18 -36.68
N ALA A 245 14.65 -3.32 -36.11
CA ALA A 245 15.00 -4.54 -36.86
C ALA A 245 13.78 -5.12 -37.60
N ASP A 246 12.63 -5.21 -36.94
CA ASP A 246 11.38 -5.67 -37.53
C ASP A 246 10.94 -4.75 -38.68
N ARG A 247 11.09 -3.43 -38.49
CA ARG A 247 10.86 -2.43 -39.55
C ARG A 247 11.82 -2.60 -40.72
N HIS A 248 13.10 -2.87 -40.47
CA HIS A 248 14.07 -3.15 -41.53
C HIS A 248 13.67 -4.39 -42.36
N VAL A 249 13.32 -5.49 -41.70
CA VAL A 249 12.82 -6.71 -42.37
C VAL A 249 11.55 -6.43 -43.17
N GLN A 250 10.63 -5.63 -42.62
CA GLN A 250 9.41 -5.25 -43.32
C GLN A 250 9.67 -4.35 -44.53
N ASN A 251 10.61 -3.41 -44.41
CA ASN A 251 11.05 -2.55 -45.50
C ASN A 251 11.66 -3.37 -46.64
N ILE A 252 12.49 -4.38 -46.34
CA ILE A 252 13.04 -5.32 -47.35
C ILE A 252 11.90 -6.07 -48.05
N LYS A 253 10.95 -6.64 -47.30
CA LYS A 253 9.80 -7.36 -47.88
C LYS A 253 8.96 -6.45 -48.78
N THR A 254 8.75 -5.20 -48.36
CA THR A 254 7.94 -4.23 -49.09
C THR A 254 8.65 -3.73 -50.35
N ARG A 255 9.96 -3.45 -50.27
CA ARG A 255 10.81 -3.16 -51.42
C ARG A 255 10.75 -4.30 -52.43
N ASP A 256 10.94 -5.53 -51.99
CA ASP A 256 10.96 -6.70 -52.86
C ASP A 256 9.59 -6.96 -53.49
N ALA A 257 8.49 -6.72 -52.77
CA ALA A 257 7.15 -6.77 -53.35
C ALA A 257 6.94 -5.69 -54.43
N HIS A 258 7.42 -4.47 -54.21
CA HIS A 258 7.33 -3.38 -55.19
C HIS A 258 8.21 -3.62 -56.42
N VAL A 259 9.44 -4.13 -56.23
CA VAL A 259 10.35 -4.51 -57.32
C VAL A 259 9.70 -5.62 -58.15
N LYS A 260 9.16 -6.66 -57.52
CA LYS A 260 8.44 -7.74 -58.23
C LYS A 260 7.23 -7.23 -58.99
N SER A 261 6.44 -6.32 -58.41
CA SER A 261 5.26 -5.72 -59.04
C SER A 261 5.63 -4.84 -60.23
N LEU A 262 6.66 -4.01 -60.11
CA LEU A 262 7.10 -3.12 -61.20
C LEU A 262 7.83 -3.91 -62.30
N ALA A 263 8.60 -4.94 -61.96
CA ALA A 263 9.19 -5.86 -62.94
C ALA A 263 8.11 -6.57 -63.76
N SER A 264 7.06 -7.08 -63.11
CA SER A 264 5.92 -7.69 -63.80
C SER A 264 5.14 -6.68 -64.67
N TYR A 265 4.99 -5.43 -64.22
CA TYR A 265 4.33 -4.37 -64.99
C TYR A 265 5.14 -3.95 -66.24
N LEU A 266 6.46 -4.11 -66.20
CA LEU A 266 7.38 -3.77 -67.30
C LEU A 266 7.82 -4.98 -68.13
N GLU A 267 7.27 -6.17 -67.84
CA GLU A 267 7.62 -7.44 -68.50
C GLU A 267 9.13 -7.76 -68.42
N LEU A 268 9.74 -7.52 -67.26
CA LEU A 268 11.15 -7.81 -67.01
C LEU A 268 11.31 -9.21 -66.38
N ASP A 269 12.02 -10.09 -67.07
CA ASP A 269 12.30 -11.46 -66.61
C ASP A 269 13.39 -11.49 -65.53
N GLY A 270 13.27 -12.43 -64.58
CA GLY A 270 14.30 -12.71 -63.55
C GLY A 270 14.02 -12.17 -62.14
N TYR A 271 12.86 -11.54 -61.90
CA TYR A 271 12.48 -10.93 -60.61
C TYR A 271 11.30 -11.63 -59.91
N GLU A 272 11.15 -12.94 -60.08
CA GLU A 272 9.98 -13.68 -59.56
C GLU A 272 10.16 -14.18 -58.12
N ARG A 273 11.40 -14.44 -57.70
CA ARG A 273 11.76 -15.03 -56.40
C ARG A 273 12.45 -14.00 -55.51
N THR A 274 11.83 -13.69 -54.37
CA THR A 274 12.37 -12.85 -53.30
C THR A 274 13.06 -13.72 -52.23
N PRO A 275 14.04 -13.21 -51.46
CA PRO A 275 14.54 -11.83 -51.45
C PRO A 275 15.55 -11.53 -52.57
N PHE A 276 15.60 -10.28 -53.02
CA PHE A 276 16.55 -9.86 -54.07
C PHE A 276 17.89 -9.41 -53.49
N ASN A 277 18.98 -9.80 -54.13
CA ASN A 277 20.31 -9.33 -53.79
C ASN A 277 20.64 -7.98 -54.46
N ASP A 278 21.67 -7.27 -53.97
CA ASP A 278 22.00 -5.93 -54.45
C ASP A 278 22.35 -5.88 -55.95
N ARG A 279 22.91 -6.96 -56.50
CA ARG A 279 23.20 -7.06 -57.94
C ARG A 279 21.92 -7.13 -58.77
N GLN A 280 20.91 -7.87 -58.31
CA GLN A 280 19.59 -7.93 -58.93
C GLN A 280 18.90 -6.56 -58.87
N ILE A 281 18.96 -5.87 -57.72
CA ILE A 281 18.37 -4.53 -57.56
C ILE A 281 19.05 -3.48 -58.48
N GLN A 282 20.37 -3.51 -58.60
CA GLN A 282 21.09 -2.60 -59.51
C GLN A 282 20.77 -2.90 -60.99
N SER A 283 20.68 -4.19 -61.35
CA SER A 283 20.25 -4.61 -62.69
C SER A 283 18.82 -4.16 -62.99
N PHE A 284 17.93 -4.24 -62.00
CA PHE A 284 16.54 -3.79 -62.10
C PHE A 284 16.46 -2.29 -62.42
N HIS A 285 17.14 -1.43 -61.64
CA HIS A 285 17.14 0.02 -61.90
C HIS A 285 17.64 0.38 -63.30
N LYS A 286 18.66 -0.33 -63.79
CA LYS A 286 19.19 -0.14 -65.15
C LYS A 286 18.13 -0.47 -66.21
N GLN A 287 17.50 -1.64 -66.11
CA GLN A 287 16.48 -2.10 -67.06
C GLN A 287 15.22 -1.20 -67.03
N VAL A 288 14.79 -0.75 -65.85
CA VAL A 288 13.65 0.18 -65.74
C VAL A 288 13.97 1.53 -66.38
N LYS A 289 15.18 2.05 -66.19
CA LYS A 289 15.62 3.31 -66.78
C LYS A 289 15.68 3.24 -68.31
N GLU A 290 16.23 2.15 -68.86
CA GLU A 290 16.24 1.91 -70.31
C GLU A 290 14.82 1.86 -70.90
N ARG A 291 13.87 1.25 -70.18
CA ARG A 291 12.47 1.20 -70.61
C ARG A 291 11.76 2.56 -70.51
N GLN A 292 12.08 3.35 -69.49
CA GLN A 292 11.56 4.70 -69.32
C GLN A 292 12.06 5.65 -70.41
N ASP A 293 13.33 5.56 -70.78
CA ASP A 293 13.93 6.43 -71.81
C ASP A 293 13.35 6.10 -73.20
N GLN A 294 13.10 4.83 -73.51
CA GLN A 294 12.40 4.41 -74.75
C GLN A 294 10.98 5.00 -74.86
N GLU A 295 10.18 4.95 -73.80
CA GLU A 295 8.83 5.54 -73.81
C GLU A 295 8.87 7.07 -73.97
N SER A 296 9.85 7.75 -73.36
CA SER A 296 10.00 9.21 -73.48
C SER A 296 10.40 9.66 -74.90
N GLU A 297 11.16 8.85 -75.63
CA GLU A 297 11.60 9.17 -77.00
C GLU A 297 10.45 9.07 -78.02
N THR A 298 9.54 8.11 -77.83
CA THR A 298 8.35 7.95 -78.69
C THR A 298 7.35 9.11 -78.55
N LEU A 299 7.28 9.75 -77.38
CA LEU A 299 6.36 10.85 -77.09
C LEU A 299 6.77 12.16 -77.81
N ASN A 300 8.07 12.43 -77.92
CA ASN A 300 8.60 13.68 -78.50
C ASN A 300 8.44 13.79 -80.02
N GLN A 301 8.21 12.68 -80.74
CA GLN A 301 8.04 12.68 -82.19
C GLN A 301 6.62 13.10 -82.65
N ILE A 302 5.64 13.14 -81.75
CA ILE A 302 4.23 13.39 -82.06
C ILE A 302 3.89 14.89 -82.12
N THR A 303 4.63 15.74 -81.43
CA THR A 303 4.28 17.15 -81.16
C THR A 303 4.51 18.11 -82.34
N GLN A 304 5.20 17.69 -83.40
CA GLN A 304 5.69 18.60 -84.46
C GLN A 304 4.77 18.72 -85.71
N LYS A 305 3.70 17.93 -85.83
CA LYS A 305 2.79 17.92 -87.00
C LYS A 305 1.46 18.68 -86.81
N GLU A 306 1.19 19.20 -85.62
CA GLU A 306 -0.13 19.75 -85.23
C GLU A 306 -0.35 21.22 -85.67
N ALA A 307 0.72 21.99 -85.87
CA ALA A 307 0.65 23.44 -86.09
C ALA A 307 0.20 23.88 -87.50
N GLN A 308 0.35 23.05 -88.54
CA GLN A 308 0.09 23.46 -89.94
C GLN A 308 -1.36 23.30 -90.41
N LYS A 309 -2.22 22.57 -89.70
CA LYS A 309 -3.63 22.28 -90.13
C LYS A 309 -4.68 23.19 -89.50
N GLN A 310 -4.30 24.05 -88.55
CA GLN A 310 -5.22 24.91 -87.78
C GLN A 310 -5.73 26.12 -88.57
N GLN A 311 -4.90 26.69 -89.45
CA GLN A 311 -5.18 27.97 -90.10
C GLN A 311 -6.20 27.88 -91.25
N SER A 312 -6.44 26.69 -91.80
CA SER A 312 -7.43 26.46 -92.87
C SER A 312 -8.86 26.21 -92.35
N ILE A 313 -9.04 25.95 -91.05
CA ILE A 313 -10.35 25.59 -90.46
C ILE A 313 -11.12 26.83 -89.99
N ASP A 314 -10.42 27.89 -89.62
CA ASP A 314 -11.06 29.07 -89.02
C ASP A 314 -11.85 29.89 -90.07
N ASP A 315 -11.42 29.93 -91.35
CA ASP A 315 -12.13 30.63 -92.45
C ASP A 315 -13.46 29.97 -92.89
N ILE A 316 -13.62 28.65 -92.69
CA ILE A 316 -14.85 27.92 -93.04
C ILE A 316 -15.83 27.92 -91.86
N ARG A 317 -15.34 28.09 -90.62
CA ARG A 317 -16.13 28.06 -89.39
C ARG A 317 -17.08 29.25 -89.28
N ASP A 318 -16.65 30.45 -89.66
CA ASP A 318 -17.45 31.68 -89.54
C ASP A 318 -18.72 31.68 -90.41
N LYS A 319 -18.71 30.99 -91.56
CA LYS A 319 -19.89 30.87 -92.45
C LYS A 319 -20.90 29.82 -91.99
N LYS A 320 -20.51 28.83 -91.19
CA LYS A 320 -21.38 27.74 -90.69
C LYS A 320 -22.21 28.17 -89.46
N THR A 321 -21.59 28.89 -88.51
CA THR A 321 -22.23 29.32 -87.25
C THR A 321 -23.43 30.24 -87.44
N GLY A 322 -23.53 30.96 -88.56
CA GLY A 322 -24.68 31.81 -88.88
C GLY A 322 -25.95 31.03 -89.25
N LEU A 323 -25.83 29.82 -89.81
CA LEU A 323 -26.96 29.02 -90.27
C LEU A 323 -27.45 27.99 -89.23
N GLU A 324 -26.59 27.53 -88.31
CA GLU A 324 -26.95 26.53 -87.28
C GLU A 324 -27.81 27.07 -86.13
N ARG A 325 -27.67 28.36 -85.77
CA ARG A 325 -28.52 28.98 -84.73
C ARG A 325 -30.00 28.99 -85.08
N THR A 326 -30.33 28.94 -86.36
CA THR A 326 -31.71 28.91 -86.86
C THR A 326 -32.34 27.52 -86.77
N VAL A 327 -31.53 26.46 -86.84
CA VAL A 327 -31.98 25.05 -86.83
C VAL A 327 -32.26 24.55 -85.41
N ASP A 328 -31.46 24.93 -84.41
CA ASP A 328 -31.63 24.46 -83.03
C ASP A 328 -32.91 25.01 -82.36
N LEU A 329 -33.34 26.22 -82.71
CA LEU A 329 -34.58 26.81 -82.21
C LEU A 329 -35.82 26.02 -82.67
N GLN A 330 -35.76 25.40 -83.86
CA GLN A 330 -36.88 24.61 -84.41
C GLN A 330 -36.89 23.17 -83.89
N ARG A 331 -35.74 22.56 -83.57
CA ARG A 331 -35.63 21.17 -83.10
C ARG A 331 -36.17 20.97 -81.67
N GLN A 332 -35.94 21.92 -80.77
CA GLN A 332 -36.49 21.88 -79.40
C GLN A 332 -38.03 21.91 -79.36
N ARG A 333 -38.68 22.45 -80.40
CA ARG A 333 -40.14 22.40 -80.53
C ARG A 333 -40.65 21.01 -80.94
N GLN A 334 -39.89 20.25 -81.72
CA GLN A 334 -40.30 18.93 -82.23
C GLN A 334 -40.27 17.84 -81.15
N GLU A 335 -39.25 17.81 -80.27
CA GLU A 335 -39.10 16.74 -79.26
C GLU A 335 -40.17 16.78 -78.17
N LYS A 336 -40.62 17.98 -77.76
CA LYS A 336 -41.71 18.13 -76.79
C LYS A 336 -43.01 17.48 -77.30
N LYS A 337 -43.32 17.64 -78.60
CA LYS A 337 -44.53 17.08 -79.22
C LYS A 337 -44.47 15.56 -79.42
N GLN A 338 -43.29 14.98 -79.68
CA GLN A 338 -43.11 13.52 -79.82
C GLN A 338 -43.24 12.75 -78.49
N GLN A 339 -42.96 13.39 -77.36
CA GLN A 339 -43.13 12.77 -76.05
C GLN A 339 -44.61 12.69 -75.61
N GLU A 340 -45.42 13.67 -76.00
CA GLU A 340 -46.87 13.70 -75.71
C GLU A 340 -47.64 12.59 -76.44
N LEU A 341 -47.32 12.31 -77.71
CA LEU A 341 -47.99 11.29 -78.53
C LEU A 341 -47.80 9.85 -78.01
N ARG A 342 -46.68 9.56 -77.35
CA ARG A 342 -46.37 8.21 -76.82
C ARG A 342 -47.16 7.89 -75.55
N ASN A 343 -47.45 8.90 -74.73
CA ASN A 343 -48.22 8.72 -73.50
C ASN A 343 -49.71 8.49 -73.81
N LEU A 344 -50.27 9.21 -74.79
CA LEU A 344 -51.69 9.07 -75.18
C LEU A 344 -52.05 7.68 -75.76
N LYS A 345 -51.15 7.04 -76.51
CA LYS A 345 -51.40 5.70 -77.07
C LYS A 345 -51.44 4.58 -76.03
N ALA A 346 -50.77 4.74 -74.89
CA ALA A 346 -50.78 3.77 -73.80
C ALA A 346 -52.10 3.80 -73.00
N ASP A 347 -52.80 4.95 -72.97
CA ASP A 347 -54.03 5.13 -72.22
C ASP A 347 -55.29 4.60 -72.95
N LEU A 348 -55.28 4.52 -74.28
CA LEU A 348 -56.42 4.04 -75.08
C LEU A 348 -56.62 2.51 -75.04
N GLN A 349 -55.59 1.71 -74.76
CA GLN A 349 -55.68 0.24 -74.70
C GLN A 349 -56.34 -0.31 -73.41
N ARG A 350 -56.64 0.54 -72.42
CA ARG A 350 -57.17 0.12 -71.10
C ARG A 350 -58.71 0.21 -70.96
N LEU A 351 -59.44 0.68 -71.98
CA LEU A 351 -60.84 1.18 -71.82
C LEU A 351 -61.93 0.39 -72.60
N ASP A 352 -61.85 -0.94 -72.68
CA ASP A 352 -62.92 -1.78 -73.27
C ASP A 352 -63.62 -2.65 -72.18
N GLY A 353 -64.93 -2.43 -71.92
CA GLY A 353 -65.77 -3.38 -71.17
C GLY A 353 -66.86 -2.89 -70.17
N SER A 354 -67.17 -1.59 -70.04
CA SER A 354 -67.80 -1.07 -68.79
C SER A 354 -69.27 -0.56 -68.86
N SER A 355 -70.15 -1.11 -69.69
CA SER A 355 -71.53 -0.60 -69.85
C SER A 355 -72.58 -1.21 -68.89
N THR A 356 -72.47 -2.49 -68.53
CA THR A 356 -73.50 -3.21 -67.75
C THR A 356 -73.42 -3.00 -66.23
N ARG A 357 -72.25 -2.66 -65.69
CA ARG A 357 -72.00 -2.44 -64.24
C ARG A 357 -72.67 -1.16 -63.69
N LEU A 358 -73.01 -0.21 -64.56
CA LEU A 358 -73.44 1.14 -64.15
C LEU A 358 -74.87 1.17 -63.57
N GLN A 359 -75.77 0.29 -64.03
CA GLN A 359 -77.16 0.23 -63.51
C GLN A 359 -77.28 -0.49 -62.16
N GLU A 360 -76.46 -1.50 -61.89
CA GLU A 360 -76.48 -2.23 -60.60
C GLU A 360 -76.05 -1.31 -59.44
N LEU A 361 -75.02 -0.50 -59.67
CA LEU A 361 -74.46 0.43 -58.68
C LEU A 361 -75.47 1.54 -58.26
N GLU A 362 -76.43 1.91 -59.11
CA GLU A 362 -77.43 2.91 -58.75
C GLU A 362 -78.42 2.42 -57.69
N THR A 363 -78.77 1.13 -57.73
CA THR A 363 -79.70 0.54 -56.76
C THR A 363 -79.05 0.26 -55.41
N GLU A 364 -77.77 -0.12 -55.38
CA GLU A 364 -77.01 -0.34 -54.15
C GLU A 364 -76.78 0.97 -53.37
N LEU A 365 -76.53 2.08 -54.08
CA LEU A 365 -76.30 3.38 -53.47
C LEU A 365 -77.52 3.89 -52.68
N ALA A 366 -78.73 3.77 -53.25
CA ALA A 366 -79.95 4.26 -52.62
C ALA A 366 -80.30 3.53 -51.30
N LYS A 367 -79.85 2.28 -51.15
CA LYS A 367 -80.05 1.49 -49.92
C LYS A 367 -79.08 1.90 -48.83
N ALA A 368 -77.79 2.04 -49.16
CA ALA A 368 -76.74 2.43 -48.22
C ALA A 368 -76.98 3.85 -47.64
N GLU A 369 -77.51 4.78 -48.44
CA GLU A 369 -77.83 6.15 -48.00
C GLU A 369 -78.93 6.20 -46.91
N ARG A 370 -79.93 5.31 -46.96
CA ARG A 370 -81.01 5.26 -45.93
C ARG A 370 -80.52 4.70 -44.60
N GLU A 371 -79.63 3.70 -44.64
CA GLU A 371 -79.07 3.10 -43.42
C GLU A 371 -78.17 4.08 -42.67
N LEU A 372 -77.42 4.93 -43.39
CA LEU A 372 -76.62 6.01 -42.81
C LEU A 372 -77.50 7.07 -42.11
N ASP A 373 -78.60 7.49 -42.72
CA ASP A 373 -79.49 8.52 -42.16
C ASP A 373 -80.16 8.07 -40.85
N SER A 374 -80.56 6.80 -40.76
CA SER A 374 -81.10 6.22 -39.53
C SER A 374 -80.10 6.19 -38.38
N ALA A 375 -78.81 5.94 -38.66
CA ALA A 375 -77.76 5.87 -37.64
C ALA A 375 -77.38 7.27 -37.11
N VAL A 376 -77.43 8.30 -37.96
CA VAL A 376 -77.13 9.68 -37.58
C VAL A 376 -78.21 10.26 -36.66
N GLN A 377 -79.49 9.97 -36.91
CA GLN A 377 -80.60 10.50 -36.09
C GLN A 377 -80.70 9.88 -34.69
N GLY A 378 -80.09 8.71 -34.44
CA GLY A 378 -80.10 8.01 -33.14
C GLY A 378 -78.91 8.30 -32.21
N SER A 379 -77.96 9.17 -32.59
CA SER A 379 -76.71 9.38 -31.86
C SER A 379 -76.86 10.24 -30.59
N THR A 380 -76.26 9.81 -29.47
CA THR A 380 -76.22 10.55 -28.18
C THR A 380 -74.87 11.24 -27.92
N VAL A 381 -74.02 11.34 -28.95
CA VAL A 381 -72.63 11.78 -28.88
C VAL A 381 -72.44 13.16 -28.24
N ASP A 382 -73.30 14.13 -28.54
CA ASP A 382 -73.11 15.51 -28.06
C ASP A 382 -73.38 15.67 -26.56
N ARG A 383 -74.37 14.95 -26.01
CA ARG A 383 -74.60 14.90 -24.56
C ARG A 383 -73.44 14.23 -23.82
N LEU A 384 -72.88 13.15 -24.39
CA LEU A 384 -71.72 12.46 -23.79
C LEU A 384 -70.47 13.36 -23.80
N LYS A 385 -70.27 14.20 -24.82
CA LYS A 385 -69.19 15.19 -24.85
C LYS A 385 -69.30 16.23 -23.73
N GLU A 386 -70.51 16.73 -23.44
CA GLU A 386 -70.73 17.67 -22.33
C GLU A 386 -70.38 17.03 -20.96
N GLU A 387 -70.84 15.80 -20.71
CA GLU A 387 -70.50 15.06 -19.47
C GLU A 387 -68.98 14.86 -19.31
N VAL A 388 -68.26 14.56 -20.41
CA VAL A 388 -66.78 14.45 -20.41
C VAL A 388 -66.12 15.79 -20.08
N THR A 389 -66.60 16.91 -20.61
CA THR A 389 -66.04 18.23 -20.29
C THR A 389 -66.23 18.61 -18.82
N GLN A 390 -67.33 18.21 -18.19
CA GLN A 390 -67.58 18.46 -16.77
C GLN A 390 -66.66 17.62 -15.87
N LEU A 391 -66.47 16.33 -16.17
CA LEU A 391 -65.49 15.48 -15.47
C LEU A 391 -64.05 16.00 -15.64
N GLN A 392 -63.74 16.60 -16.79
CA GLN A 392 -62.41 17.16 -17.06
C GLN A 392 -62.12 18.43 -16.22
N LYS A 393 -63.13 19.25 -15.91
CA LYS A 393 -62.98 20.37 -14.96
C LYS A 393 -62.73 19.87 -13.53
N GLN A 394 -63.48 18.87 -13.08
CA GLN A 394 -63.30 18.27 -11.74
C GLN A 394 -61.92 17.63 -11.58
N LYS A 395 -61.42 16.93 -12.62
CA LYS A 395 -60.06 16.39 -12.63
C LYS A 395 -59.00 17.49 -12.47
N ALA A 396 -59.16 18.62 -13.17
CA ALA A 396 -58.21 19.74 -13.09
C ALA A 396 -58.17 20.40 -11.69
N GLU A 397 -59.28 20.43 -10.96
CA GLU A 397 -59.33 20.93 -9.58
C GLU A 397 -58.64 19.98 -8.60
N LEU A 398 -58.88 18.67 -8.72
CA LEU A 398 -58.19 17.65 -7.93
C LEU A 398 -56.69 17.63 -8.22
N ASP A 399 -56.28 17.76 -9.48
CA ASP A 399 -54.87 17.89 -9.88
C ASP A 399 -54.19 19.11 -9.23
N ARG A 400 -54.90 20.24 -9.08
CA ARG A 400 -54.36 21.42 -8.39
C ARG A 400 -54.22 21.22 -6.88
N ALA A 401 -55.17 20.54 -6.26
CA ALA A 401 -55.11 20.20 -4.84
C ALA A 401 -53.95 19.23 -4.55
N GLN A 402 -53.75 18.22 -5.40
CA GLN A 402 -52.64 17.27 -5.33
C GLN A 402 -51.28 18.00 -5.37
N ARG A 403 -51.11 18.93 -6.32
CA ARG A 403 -49.87 19.72 -6.46
C ARG A 403 -49.56 20.60 -5.25
N LYS A 404 -50.58 21.13 -4.55
CA LYS A 404 -50.37 21.91 -3.33
C LYS A 404 -49.89 21.03 -2.19
N LEU A 405 -50.50 19.87 -2.00
CA LEU A 405 -50.06 18.88 -1.01
C LEU A 405 -48.65 18.34 -1.31
N ASP A 406 -48.31 18.17 -2.60
CA ASP A 406 -46.96 17.80 -3.02
C ASP A 406 -45.91 18.87 -2.66
N LEU A 407 -46.22 20.14 -2.89
CA LEU A 407 -45.33 21.26 -2.54
C LEU A 407 -45.15 21.38 -1.01
N GLU A 408 -46.21 21.18 -0.23
CA GLU A 408 -46.14 21.17 1.24
C GLU A 408 -45.32 19.96 1.77
N MET A 409 -45.47 18.78 1.16
CA MET A 409 -44.66 17.62 1.50
C MET A 409 -43.18 17.81 1.13
N GLU A 410 -42.89 18.43 -0.01
CA GLU A 410 -41.53 18.72 -0.47
C GLU A 410 -40.83 19.75 0.44
N THR A 411 -41.53 20.79 0.86
CA THR A 411 -41.01 21.77 1.84
C THR A 411 -40.73 21.14 3.20
N LEU A 412 -41.63 20.32 3.75
CA LEU A 412 -41.39 19.61 5.02
C LEU A 412 -40.23 18.60 4.93
N ASN A 413 -40.10 17.88 3.80
CA ASN A 413 -38.99 16.95 3.57
C ASN A 413 -37.65 17.68 3.42
N THR A 414 -37.63 18.81 2.71
CA THR A 414 -36.40 19.61 2.54
C THR A 414 -35.94 20.23 3.85
N HIS A 415 -36.84 20.68 4.73
CA HIS A 415 -36.48 21.15 6.08
C HIS A 415 -35.97 20.03 7.00
N THR A 416 -36.59 18.84 6.95
CA THR A 416 -36.13 17.67 7.73
C THR A 416 -34.74 17.21 7.27
N THR A 417 -34.50 17.25 5.97
CA THR A 417 -33.20 16.94 5.35
C THR A 417 -32.16 18.01 5.68
N ALA A 418 -32.52 19.30 5.65
CA ALA A 418 -31.62 20.39 6.03
C ALA A 418 -31.23 20.33 7.52
N ARG A 419 -32.16 19.94 8.40
CA ARG A 419 -31.89 19.78 9.84
C ARG A 419 -30.96 18.60 10.14
N THR A 420 -31.18 17.46 9.50
CA THR A 420 -30.31 16.28 9.63
C THR A 420 -28.90 16.56 9.07
N GLN A 421 -28.80 17.22 7.92
CA GLN A 421 -27.52 17.67 7.37
C GLN A 421 -26.80 18.68 8.28
N MET A 422 -27.53 19.63 8.86
CA MET A 422 -26.97 20.60 9.82
C MET A 422 -26.44 19.91 11.08
N ASP A 423 -27.16 18.93 11.63
CA ASP A 423 -26.71 18.17 12.81
C ASP A 423 -25.48 17.31 12.51
N MET A 424 -25.37 16.76 11.29
CA MET A 424 -24.15 16.07 10.84
C MET A 424 -22.96 17.03 10.71
N LEU A 425 -23.15 18.19 10.06
CA LEU A 425 -22.09 19.20 9.91
C LEU A 425 -21.64 19.77 11.26
N LYS A 426 -22.54 19.93 12.23
CA LYS A 426 -22.19 20.35 13.60
C LYS A 426 -21.34 19.31 14.33
N ARG A 427 -21.59 18.01 14.14
CA ARG A 427 -20.73 16.96 14.71
C ARG A 427 -19.35 16.96 14.06
N ASP A 428 -19.30 17.06 12.73
CA ASP A 428 -18.03 17.10 11.99
C ASP A 428 -17.19 18.33 12.40
N LYS A 429 -17.83 19.49 12.63
CA LYS A 429 -17.17 20.67 13.21
C LYS A 429 -16.50 20.36 14.55
N VAL A 430 -17.21 19.74 15.49
CA VAL A 430 -16.67 19.41 16.82
C VAL A 430 -15.51 18.42 16.71
N ASP A 431 -15.65 17.40 15.86
CA ASP A 431 -14.61 16.40 15.64
C ASP A 431 -13.33 17.04 15.07
N LYS A 432 -13.46 17.95 14.09
CA LYS A 432 -12.33 18.66 13.48
C LYS A 432 -11.68 19.68 14.42
N GLU A 433 -12.46 20.39 15.23
CA GLU A 433 -11.95 21.28 16.29
C GLU A 433 -11.11 20.51 17.32
N GLU A 434 -11.56 19.31 17.68
CA GLU A 434 -10.83 18.42 18.58
C GLU A 434 -9.51 17.93 17.95
N GLN A 435 -9.48 17.55 16.66
CA GLN A 435 -8.22 17.19 16.00
C GLN A 435 -7.22 18.34 15.98
N VAL A 436 -7.66 19.58 15.72
CA VAL A 436 -6.80 20.77 15.76
C VAL A 436 -6.24 20.98 17.18
N ARG A 437 -7.08 20.82 18.22
CA ARG A 437 -6.66 20.96 19.62
C ARG A 437 -5.59 19.92 20.00
N LYS A 438 -5.74 18.68 19.55
CA LYS A 438 -4.78 17.60 19.80
C LYS A 438 -3.42 17.84 19.17
N ILE A 439 -3.40 18.27 17.90
CA ILE A 439 -2.16 18.60 17.21
C ILE A 439 -1.44 19.76 17.91
N LYS A 440 -2.19 20.79 18.33
CA LYS A 440 -1.61 21.89 19.12
C LYS A 440 -1.03 21.36 20.43
N ALA A 441 -1.79 20.61 21.22
CA ALA A 441 -1.32 20.09 22.50
C ALA A 441 -0.08 19.20 22.39
N ARG A 442 0.02 18.40 21.32
CA ARG A 442 1.16 17.50 21.09
C ARG A 442 2.48 18.23 20.84
N HIS A 443 2.44 19.34 20.10
CA HIS A 443 3.64 20.02 19.59
C HIS A 443 3.87 21.40 20.18
N THR A 444 3.06 21.83 21.16
CA THR A 444 3.18 23.17 21.76
C THR A 444 4.55 23.35 22.41
N ASP A 445 4.99 22.40 23.22
CA ASP A 445 6.26 22.54 23.96
C ASP A 445 7.46 22.58 22.99
N ASP A 446 7.48 21.70 21.99
CA ASP A 446 8.56 21.64 21.00
C ASP A 446 8.62 22.91 20.13
N LEU A 447 7.49 23.34 19.57
CA LEU A 447 7.45 24.49 18.65
C LEU A 447 7.62 25.83 19.37
N VAL A 448 7.09 25.97 20.58
CA VAL A 448 7.30 27.18 21.40
C VAL A 448 8.74 27.23 21.90
N SER A 449 9.38 26.10 22.22
CA SER A 449 10.80 26.07 22.56
C SER A 449 11.69 26.50 21.38
N LEU A 450 11.32 26.14 20.14
CA LEU A 450 12.11 26.42 18.93
C LEU A 450 11.86 27.83 18.35
N LEU A 451 10.60 28.26 18.27
CA LEU A 451 10.19 29.52 17.60
C LEU A 451 9.65 30.59 18.58
N GLY A 452 9.51 30.29 19.87
CA GLY A 452 8.93 31.18 20.88
C GLY A 452 7.41 31.34 20.82
N HIS A 453 6.76 30.79 19.79
CA HIS A 453 5.32 30.82 19.56
C HIS A 453 4.90 29.62 18.71
N PHE A 454 3.61 29.33 18.66
CA PHE A 454 3.08 28.27 17.79
C PHE A 454 2.97 28.81 16.34
N PRO A 455 3.79 28.34 15.39
CA PRO A 455 3.81 28.88 14.04
C PRO A 455 2.66 28.36 13.18
N ASN A 456 2.29 29.13 12.16
CA ASN A 456 1.50 28.61 11.04
C ASN A 456 2.40 27.82 10.06
N LYS A 457 1.78 27.11 9.10
CA LYS A 457 2.50 26.26 8.15
C LYS A 457 3.66 26.99 7.44
N ARG A 458 3.42 28.20 6.94
CA ARG A 458 4.42 28.99 6.20
C ARG A 458 5.56 29.43 7.12
N GLN A 459 5.24 29.91 8.32
CA GLN A 459 6.24 30.32 9.30
C GLN A 459 7.17 29.18 9.71
N LEU A 460 6.65 27.95 9.86
CA LEU A 460 7.49 26.79 10.12
C LEU A 460 8.37 26.45 8.91
N GLU A 461 7.81 26.45 7.69
CA GLU A 461 8.56 26.18 6.46
C GLU A 461 9.68 27.20 6.23
N ASP A 462 9.42 28.49 6.45
CA ASP A 462 10.41 29.56 6.34
C ASP A 462 11.52 29.42 7.39
N TRP A 463 11.17 29.05 8.63
CA TRP A 463 12.14 28.82 9.69
C TRP A 463 13.03 27.61 9.40
N ILE A 464 12.44 26.49 8.95
CA ILE A 464 13.18 25.29 8.54
C ILE A 464 14.15 25.67 7.41
N TYR A 465 13.69 26.43 6.40
CA TYR A 465 14.54 26.89 5.30
C TYR A 465 15.73 27.75 5.77
N SER A 466 15.49 28.68 6.71
CA SER A 466 16.55 29.49 7.32
C SER A 466 17.59 28.61 8.02
N LYS A 467 17.14 27.62 8.81
CA LYS A 467 18.03 26.67 9.51
C LYS A 467 18.78 25.77 8.55
N SER A 468 18.15 25.26 7.49
CA SER A 468 18.85 24.52 6.42
C SER A 468 19.97 25.37 5.80
N ARG A 469 19.74 26.68 5.62
CA ARG A 469 20.77 27.60 5.08
C ARG A 469 21.94 27.77 6.05
N GLU A 470 21.67 27.89 7.35
CA GLU A 470 22.70 27.95 8.40
C GLU A 470 23.51 26.64 8.49
N ILE A 471 22.85 25.49 8.41
CA ILE A 471 23.47 24.16 8.36
C ILE A 471 24.41 24.05 7.17
N ASN A 472 23.95 24.45 5.97
CA ASN A 472 24.78 24.40 4.76
C ASN A 472 25.97 25.36 4.85
N ALA A 473 25.77 26.58 5.35
CA ALA A 473 26.87 27.53 5.56
C ALA A 473 27.91 27.00 6.56
N THR A 474 27.47 26.32 7.61
CA THR A 474 28.35 25.69 8.61
C THR A 474 29.10 24.51 7.99
N ARG A 475 28.43 23.66 7.22
CA ARG A 475 29.05 22.54 6.47
C ARG A 475 30.10 23.02 5.46
N ASP A 476 29.84 24.13 4.77
CA ASP A 476 30.80 24.75 3.85
C ASP A 476 32.05 25.28 4.58
N LYS A 477 31.86 25.91 5.76
CA LYS A 477 32.98 26.34 6.61
C LYS A 477 33.81 25.14 7.10
N LEU A 478 33.14 24.09 7.57
CA LEU A 478 33.77 22.84 8.00
C LEU A 478 34.57 22.19 6.85
N GLY A 479 34.04 22.24 5.63
CA GLY A 479 34.73 21.80 4.43
C GLY A 479 35.99 22.62 4.09
N LYS A 480 36.00 23.93 4.37
CA LYS A 480 37.20 24.78 4.22
C LYS A 480 38.24 24.45 5.29
N LEU A 481 37.84 24.41 6.56
CA LEU A 481 38.73 24.10 7.67
C LEU A 481 39.40 22.71 7.51
N ASN A 482 38.65 21.70 7.06
CA ASN A 482 39.21 20.38 6.78
C ASN A 482 40.23 20.38 5.63
N LYS A 483 40.04 21.19 4.58
CA LYS A 483 41.02 21.36 3.51
C LYS A 483 42.30 22.03 4.02
N ASP A 484 42.13 23.06 4.83
CA ASP A 484 43.25 23.79 5.44
C ASP A 484 44.03 22.87 6.39
N LEU A 485 43.33 22.07 7.20
CA LEU A 485 43.93 21.05 8.08
C LEU A 485 44.73 20.02 7.28
N ALA A 486 44.16 19.47 6.20
CA ALA A 486 44.85 18.50 5.34
C ALA A 486 46.11 19.11 4.70
N SER A 487 46.05 20.37 4.27
CA SER A 487 47.22 21.10 3.75
C SER A 487 48.30 21.32 4.81
N GLY A 488 47.88 21.63 6.05
CA GLY A 488 48.77 21.74 7.21
C GLY A 488 49.46 20.43 7.54
N GLU A 489 48.72 19.32 7.56
CA GLU A 489 49.26 17.97 7.80
C GLU A 489 50.27 17.55 6.72
N GLN A 490 49.99 17.87 5.45
CA GLN A 490 50.94 17.64 4.36
C GLN A 490 52.22 18.47 4.55
N MET A 491 52.09 19.75 4.90
CA MET A 491 53.24 20.63 5.15
C MET A 491 54.08 20.14 6.34
N LYS A 492 53.43 19.64 7.40
CA LYS A 492 54.09 19.01 8.56
C LYS A 492 54.91 17.80 8.11
N SER A 493 54.32 16.89 7.32
CA SER A 493 55.03 15.71 6.81
C SER A 493 56.20 16.11 5.91
N HIS A 494 56.04 17.12 5.06
CA HIS A 494 57.11 17.63 4.19
C HIS A 494 58.26 18.22 5.00
N CYS A 495 57.97 19.10 5.97
CA CYS A 495 58.99 19.70 6.83
C CYS A 495 59.71 18.64 7.68
N ALA A 496 58.99 17.65 8.23
CA ALA A 496 59.59 16.56 8.99
C ALA A 496 60.54 15.71 8.13
N ALA A 497 60.15 15.38 6.90
CA ALA A 497 60.99 14.62 5.97
C ALA A 497 62.23 15.43 5.53
N GLU A 498 62.10 16.73 5.29
CA GLU A 498 63.24 17.59 4.96
C GLU A 498 64.21 17.75 6.14
N ILE A 499 63.70 17.90 7.36
CA ILE A 499 64.53 17.91 8.57
C ILE A 499 65.33 16.60 8.66
N GLN A 500 64.67 15.44 8.52
CA GLN A 500 65.34 14.15 8.58
C GLN A 500 66.47 14.04 7.54
N LYS A 501 66.21 14.39 6.27
CA LYS A 501 67.25 14.37 5.22
C LYS A 501 68.42 15.30 5.54
N LYS A 502 68.14 16.48 6.08
CA LYS A 502 69.17 17.48 6.42
C LYS A 502 70.00 17.04 7.63
N GLU A 503 69.38 16.37 8.60
CA GLU A 503 70.06 15.73 9.73
C GLU A 503 70.95 14.56 9.30
N GLU A 504 70.47 13.70 8.41
CA GLU A 504 71.27 12.62 7.83
C GLU A 504 72.48 13.16 7.06
N ARG A 505 72.30 14.24 6.28
CA ARG A 505 73.40 14.92 5.57
C ARG A 505 74.40 15.56 6.52
N LEU A 506 73.91 16.21 7.58
CA LEU A 506 74.73 16.79 8.63
C LEU A 506 75.59 15.70 9.29
N ALA A 507 74.98 14.59 9.72
CA ALA A 507 75.69 13.47 10.31
C ALA A 507 76.78 12.90 9.39
N SER A 508 76.50 12.74 8.09
CA SER A 508 77.52 12.30 7.12
C SER A 508 78.68 13.30 6.95
N TYR A 509 78.40 14.61 7.00
CA TYR A 509 79.45 15.63 6.91
C TYR A 509 80.28 15.72 8.19
N GLU A 510 79.64 15.61 9.36
CA GLU A 510 80.33 15.51 10.64
C GLU A 510 81.23 14.27 10.71
N GLU A 511 80.77 13.11 10.24
CA GLU A 511 81.56 11.89 10.15
C GLU A 511 82.78 12.06 9.23
N LYS A 512 82.63 12.70 8.08
CA LYS A 512 83.75 13.01 7.16
C LYS A 512 84.77 13.96 7.79
N LEU A 513 84.31 14.98 8.53
CA LEU A 513 85.20 15.89 9.24
C LEU A 513 85.92 15.19 10.40
N PHE A 514 85.21 14.34 11.13
CA PHE A 514 85.75 13.55 12.25
C PHE A 514 86.83 12.58 11.77
N ASN A 515 86.60 11.85 10.67
CA ASN A 515 87.58 10.92 10.10
C ASN A 515 88.87 11.62 9.64
N ALA A 516 88.80 12.88 9.20
CA ALA A 516 89.96 13.63 8.74
C ALA A 516 90.74 14.35 9.86
N CYS A 517 90.03 14.90 10.85
CA CYS A 517 90.60 15.79 11.88
C CYS A 517 90.67 15.16 13.29
N GLY A 518 90.01 14.02 13.51
CA GLY A 518 89.73 13.49 14.84
C GLY A 518 88.86 14.44 15.66
N SER A 519 89.05 14.47 16.98
CA SER A 519 88.31 15.34 17.91
C SER A 519 88.81 16.79 17.95
N ARG A 520 89.62 17.24 16.98
CA ARG A 520 90.26 18.56 16.96
C ARG A 520 89.72 19.41 15.80
N GLN A 521 89.64 20.72 15.99
CA GLN A 521 89.15 21.65 14.96
C GLN A 521 90.04 21.67 13.72
N LEU A 522 89.43 21.59 12.53
CA LEU A 522 90.09 21.53 11.21
C LEU A 522 91.17 22.62 11.04
N GLN A 523 90.88 23.85 11.48
CA GLN A 523 91.82 24.97 11.39
C GLN A 523 93.07 24.77 12.26
N SER A 524 92.93 24.25 13.48
CA SER A 524 94.06 24.02 14.38
C SER A 524 94.98 22.90 13.87
N GLU A 525 94.42 21.83 13.33
CA GLU A 525 95.20 20.74 12.74
C GLU A 525 95.87 21.15 11.42
N LEU A 526 95.23 21.98 10.59
CA LEU A 526 95.87 22.52 9.38
C LEU A 526 97.11 23.37 9.69
N VAL A 527 97.06 24.20 10.74
CA VAL A 527 98.21 25.03 11.18
C VAL A 527 99.34 24.14 11.65
N LYS A 528 99.07 23.14 12.52
CA LYS A 528 100.08 22.19 12.99
C LYS A 528 100.71 21.40 11.84
N LEU A 529 99.90 20.96 10.88
CA LEU A 529 100.38 20.20 9.73
C LEU A 529 101.25 21.07 8.80
N GLN A 530 100.95 22.37 8.68
CA GLN A 530 101.80 23.33 7.96
C GLN A 530 103.16 23.53 8.66
N GLU A 531 103.17 23.69 9.99
CA GLU A 531 104.41 23.80 10.76
C GLU A 531 105.28 22.53 10.64
N ASP A 532 104.65 21.35 10.70
CA ASP A 532 105.33 20.07 10.56
C ASP A 532 105.88 19.85 9.14
N LEU A 533 105.16 20.30 8.12
CA LEU A 533 105.65 20.31 6.73
C LEU A 533 106.88 21.21 6.59
N GLU A 534 106.87 22.37 7.23
CA GLU A 534 108.01 23.29 7.19
C GLU A 534 109.24 22.67 7.90
N LYS A 535 109.04 22.02 9.05
CA LYS A 535 110.10 21.27 9.75
C LYS A 535 110.68 20.14 8.89
N CYS A 536 109.83 19.29 8.31
CA CYS A 536 110.27 18.20 7.43
C CYS A 536 110.98 18.74 6.17
N SER A 537 110.51 19.84 5.61
CA SER A 537 111.14 20.50 4.44
C SER A 537 112.55 21.01 4.78
N LYS A 538 112.70 21.69 5.92
CA LYS A 538 114.02 22.15 6.43
C LYS A 538 114.97 20.97 6.67
N GLN A 539 114.47 19.88 7.26
CA GLN A 539 115.27 18.67 7.49
C GLN A 539 115.72 18.01 6.18
N ARG A 540 114.82 17.91 5.18
CA ARG A 540 115.18 17.43 3.84
C ARG A 540 116.27 18.29 3.22
N ALA A 541 116.11 19.62 3.25
CA ALA A 541 117.09 20.55 2.70
C ALA A 541 118.47 20.39 3.37
N MET A 542 118.51 20.23 4.69
CA MET A 542 119.75 19.99 5.43
C MET A 542 120.42 18.66 5.04
N LEU A 543 119.65 17.57 4.93
CA LEU A 543 120.16 16.26 4.54
C LEU A 543 120.66 16.23 3.08
N ALA A 544 119.93 16.86 2.16
CA ALA A 544 120.33 17.00 0.77
C ALA A 544 121.59 17.85 0.62
N GLY A 545 121.66 18.98 1.34
CA GLY A 545 122.84 19.85 1.37
C GLY A 545 124.07 19.13 1.94
N ALA A 546 123.93 18.43 3.06
CA ALA A 546 125.01 17.62 3.62
C ALA A 546 125.47 16.53 2.64
N THR A 547 124.54 15.84 1.99
CA THR A 547 124.89 14.80 0.99
C THR A 547 125.75 15.37 -0.13
N ALA A 548 125.37 16.53 -0.68
CA ALA A 548 126.11 17.18 -1.75
C ALA A 548 127.52 17.59 -1.31
N VAL A 549 127.65 18.24 -0.15
CA VAL A 549 128.93 18.74 0.37
C VAL A 549 129.90 17.60 0.69
N TYR A 550 129.47 16.62 1.48
CA TYR A 550 130.35 15.50 1.86
C TYR A 550 130.74 14.63 0.66
N SER A 551 129.84 14.41 -0.30
CA SER A 551 130.17 13.65 -1.51
C SER A 551 131.25 14.35 -2.34
N GLN A 552 131.18 15.69 -2.43
CA GLN A 552 132.17 16.47 -3.15
C GLN A 552 133.53 16.53 -2.42
N PHE A 553 133.53 16.54 -1.08
CA PHE A 553 134.76 16.42 -0.30
C PHE A 553 135.41 15.03 -0.47
N ILE A 554 134.61 13.97 -0.49
CA ILE A 554 135.12 12.62 -0.73
C ILE A 554 135.71 12.52 -2.14
N SER A 555 135.04 13.04 -3.18
CA SER A 555 135.58 13.01 -4.54
C SER A 555 136.91 13.75 -4.67
N GLN A 556 137.04 14.94 -4.05
CA GLN A 556 138.30 15.70 -4.01
C GLN A 556 139.42 14.90 -3.34
N LEU A 557 139.12 14.23 -2.22
CA LEU A 557 140.08 13.42 -1.48
C LEU A 557 140.50 12.12 -2.20
N THR A 558 139.66 11.60 -3.11
CA THR A 558 139.93 10.34 -3.82
C THR A 558 140.51 10.52 -5.22
N GLU A 559 140.18 11.61 -5.91
CA GLU A 559 140.48 11.78 -7.34
C GLU A 559 141.62 12.78 -7.64
N GLU A 560 141.95 13.70 -6.73
CA GLU A 560 143.00 14.71 -6.95
C GLU A 560 144.35 14.31 -6.32
N GLY A 561 145.42 14.37 -7.12
CA GLY A 561 146.71 13.67 -6.89
C GLY A 561 147.61 14.17 -5.76
N GLU A 562 147.16 15.10 -4.92
CA GLU A 562 147.86 15.53 -3.69
C GLU A 562 146.89 15.50 -2.50
N PRO A 563 147.01 14.53 -1.57
CA PRO A 563 146.02 14.35 -0.52
C PRO A 563 146.17 15.44 0.57
N CYS A 564 145.38 16.50 0.43
CA CYS A 564 145.18 17.52 1.45
C CYS A 564 143.70 17.60 1.86
N CYS A 565 143.43 18.05 3.08
CA CYS A 565 142.06 18.16 3.58
C CYS A 565 141.25 19.22 2.79
N PRO A 566 140.05 18.92 2.26
CA PRO A 566 139.29 19.81 1.36
C PRO A 566 138.75 21.06 2.06
N VAL A 567 138.80 21.12 3.40
CA VAL A 567 138.34 22.27 4.20
C VAL A 567 139.50 23.18 4.60
N CYS A 568 140.62 22.62 5.09
CA CYS A 568 141.73 23.39 5.65
C CYS A 568 143.04 23.28 4.86
N GLN A 569 143.05 22.54 3.76
CA GLN A 569 144.16 22.34 2.82
C GLN A 569 145.46 21.82 3.44
N ARG A 570 145.39 21.26 4.66
CA ARG A 570 146.53 20.61 5.31
C ARG A 570 146.79 19.26 4.66
N MET A 571 148.05 19.00 4.33
CA MET A 571 148.50 17.70 3.82
C MET A 571 148.32 16.59 4.86
N PHE A 572 147.90 15.42 4.43
CA PHE A 572 147.81 14.26 5.32
C PHE A 572 149.22 13.67 5.56
N PRO A 573 149.66 13.52 6.83
CA PRO A 573 151.00 13.01 7.15
C PRO A 573 151.23 11.57 6.71
N SER A 574 150.17 10.77 6.67
CA SER A 574 150.20 9.36 6.27
C SER A 574 148.95 8.98 5.47
N LYS A 575 149.06 7.92 4.66
CA LYS A 575 147.93 7.40 3.90
C LYS A 575 146.80 6.87 4.80
N THR A 576 147.16 6.33 5.97
CA THR A 576 146.20 5.91 6.99
C THR A 576 145.33 7.06 7.49
N ASP A 577 145.91 8.26 7.69
CA ASP A 577 145.12 9.42 8.14
C ASP A 577 144.14 9.92 7.07
N LEU A 578 144.51 9.83 5.79
CA LEU A 578 143.64 10.13 4.66
C LEU A 578 142.47 9.14 4.59
N ASP A 579 142.78 7.83 4.63
CA ASP A 579 141.78 6.77 4.55
C ASP A 579 140.83 6.84 5.76
N ASP A 580 141.30 7.18 6.96
CA ASP A 580 140.46 7.36 8.14
C ASP A 580 139.47 8.52 7.99
N VAL A 581 139.88 9.65 7.40
CA VAL A 581 138.98 10.79 7.13
C VAL A 581 137.97 10.46 6.04
N ILE A 582 138.39 9.79 4.96
CA ILE A 582 137.48 9.31 3.91
C ILE A 582 136.46 8.34 4.51
N ASN A 583 136.91 7.38 5.33
CA ASN A 583 136.04 6.42 6.00
C ASN A 583 135.08 7.09 6.99
N ASP A 584 135.52 8.10 7.75
CA ASP A 584 134.65 8.88 8.63
C ASP A 584 133.56 9.60 7.80
N MET A 585 133.93 10.27 6.70
CA MET A 585 132.98 10.94 5.81
C MET A 585 132.01 9.97 5.12
N GLN A 586 132.51 8.84 4.62
CA GLN A 586 131.69 7.79 3.99
C GLN A 586 130.74 7.15 5.03
N SER A 587 131.20 6.93 6.26
CA SER A 587 130.36 6.42 7.35
C SER A 587 129.23 7.38 7.70
N LYS A 588 129.52 8.69 7.70
CA LYS A 588 128.52 9.76 7.93
C LYS A 588 127.51 9.85 6.80
N LEU A 589 127.90 9.59 5.54
CA LEU A 589 126.98 9.55 4.40
C LEU A 589 126.17 8.25 4.27
N ARG A 590 126.65 7.13 4.83
CA ARG A 590 126.04 5.80 4.62
C ARG A 590 124.53 5.74 4.91
N LEU A 591 124.06 6.47 5.92
CA LEU A 591 122.65 6.46 6.33
C LEU A 591 121.84 7.69 5.84
N VAL A 592 122.47 8.63 5.15
CA VAL A 592 121.83 9.89 4.74
C VAL A 592 120.86 9.71 3.57
N PRO A 593 121.17 8.92 2.50
CA PRO A 593 120.23 8.68 1.39
C PRO A 593 118.91 8.05 1.86
N ASP A 594 118.98 7.06 2.75
CA ASP A 594 117.78 6.42 3.31
C ASP A 594 116.96 7.40 4.16
N LYS A 595 117.63 8.20 4.99
CA LYS A 595 116.96 9.26 5.77
C LYS A 595 116.34 10.34 4.87
N LEU A 596 117.01 10.71 3.78
CA LEU A 596 116.52 11.69 2.82
C LEU A 596 115.28 11.15 2.10
N LYS A 597 115.32 9.91 1.60
CA LYS A 597 114.19 9.23 0.96
C LYS A 597 113.00 9.10 1.91
N ASN A 598 113.23 8.72 3.17
CA ASN A 598 112.18 8.63 4.17
C ASN A 598 111.58 10.01 4.48
N THR A 599 112.42 11.05 4.62
CA THR A 599 111.95 12.43 4.86
C THR A 599 111.17 12.97 3.66
N GLU A 600 111.56 12.65 2.43
CA GLU A 600 110.83 13.01 1.21
C GLU A 600 109.46 12.32 1.11
N GLN A 601 109.40 11.01 1.42
CA GLN A 601 108.14 10.28 1.47
C GLN A 601 107.22 10.83 2.57
N ASP A 602 107.75 11.15 3.75
CA ASP A 602 106.97 11.76 4.83
C ASP A 602 106.50 13.17 4.47
N LEU A 603 107.33 13.96 3.78
CA LEU A 603 106.93 15.28 3.26
C LEU A 603 105.78 15.15 2.25
N GLN A 604 105.87 14.21 1.29
CA GLN A 604 104.80 13.94 0.33
C GLN A 604 103.51 13.47 1.01
N ARG A 605 103.60 12.55 1.98
CA ARG A 605 102.46 12.08 2.76
C ARG A 605 101.78 13.21 3.53
N LYS A 606 102.55 14.05 4.22
CA LYS A 606 102.02 15.21 4.96
C LYS A 606 101.44 16.28 4.03
N ALA A 607 102.04 16.50 2.86
CA ALA A 607 101.56 17.49 1.88
C ALA A 607 100.23 17.05 1.27
N LYS A 608 100.12 15.77 0.88
CA LYS A 608 98.86 15.18 0.42
C LYS A 608 97.77 15.28 1.49
N ARG A 609 98.08 14.95 2.75
CA ARG A 609 97.14 15.08 3.86
C ARG A 609 96.65 16.52 4.07
N ARG A 610 97.52 17.52 3.89
CA ARG A 610 97.14 18.95 3.96
C ARG A 610 96.16 19.30 2.85
N ASP A 611 96.43 18.86 1.62
CA ASP A 611 95.58 19.16 0.47
C ASP A 611 94.20 18.51 0.63
N ASP A 612 94.16 17.26 1.12
CA ASP A 612 92.93 16.55 1.47
C ASP A 612 92.14 17.29 2.57
N MET A 613 92.82 17.83 3.61
CA MET A 613 92.17 18.61 4.67
C MET A 613 91.67 19.98 4.21
N ILE A 614 92.39 20.65 3.29
CA ILE A 614 91.93 21.93 2.70
C ILE A 614 90.66 21.71 1.88
N ALA A 615 90.56 20.59 1.16
CA ALA A 615 89.37 20.22 0.39
C ALA A 615 88.10 20.03 1.26
N LEU A 616 88.25 19.88 2.58
CA LEU A 616 87.14 19.75 3.53
C LEU A 616 86.62 21.09 4.08
N LYS A 617 87.27 22.22 3.81
CA LYS A 617 86.78 23.55 4.25
C LYS A 617 85.35 23.88 3.77
N PRO A 618 84.94 23.62 2.51
CA PRO A 618 83.56 23.84 2.06
C PRO A 618 82.55 22.95 2.79
N VAL A 619 82.97 21.74 3.19
CA VAL A 619 82.14 20.81 3.97
C VAL A 619 81.93 21.36 5.38
N GLN A 620 82.98 21.91 6.01
CA GLN A 620 82.87 22.59 7.31
C GLN A 620 81.89 23.77 7.27
N GLN A 621 81.95 24.61 6.22
CA GLN A 621 80.99 25.70 6.06
C GLN A 621 79.56 25.16 5.89
N SER A 622 79.38 24.11 5.10
CA SER A 622 78.06 23.47 4.91
C SER A 622 77.49 22.89 6.21
N VAL A 623 78.34 22.38 7.11
CA VAL A 623 77.93 21.90 8.45
C VAL A 623 77.41 23.05 9.30
N ILE A 624 78.13 24.18 9.32
CA ILE A 624 77.71 25.39 10.06
C ILE A 624 76.38 25.91 9.50
N ASP A 625 76.25 26.03 8.18
CA ASP A 625 75.03 26.51 7.53
C ASP A 625 73.83 25.58 7.83
N LEU A 626 74.05 24.26 7.86
CA LEU A 626 73.01 23.28 8.23
C LEU A 626 72.62 23.37 9.71
N GLN A 627 73.58 23.49 10.63
CA GLN A 627 73.36 23.50 12.08
C GLN A 627 72.77 24.82 12.58
N GLU A 628 73.32 25.95 12.14
CA GLU A 628 73.01 27.26 12.70
C GLU A 628 71.87 27.98 11.98
N LYS A 629 71.56 27.58 10.73
CA LYS A 629 70.56 28.25 9.91
C LYS A 629 69.45 27.33 9.41
N GLU A 630 69.77 26.37 8.54
CA GLU A 630 68.73 25.62 7.81
C GLU A 630 67.86 24.73 8.71
N LEU A 631 68.46 23.95 9.63
CA LEU A 631 67.70 23.08 10.54
C LEU A 631 66.87 23.89 11.56
N PRO A 632 67.40 24.94 12.22
CA PRO A 632 66.59 25.81 13.08
C PRO A 632 65.41 26.47 12.36
N GLU A 633 65.60 26.99 11.14
CA GLU A 633 64.52 27.58 10.33
C GLU A 633 63.42 26.57 10.02
N LEU A 634 63.79 25.35 9.60
CA LEU A 634 62.82 24.27 9.32
C LEU A 634 62.09 23.79 10.59
N ARG A 635 62.78 23.70 11.73
CA ARG A 635 62.18 23.33 13.02
C ARG A 635 61.19 24.39 13.51
N ASN A 636 61.52 25.67 13.38
CA ASN A 636 60.60 26.78 13.69
C ASN A 636 59.36 26.74 12.78
N LYS A 637 59.56 26.47 11.49
CA LYS A 637 58.45 26.32 10.53
C LYS A 637 57.55 25.13 10.90
N LEU A 638 58.13 23.98 11.26
CA LEU A 638 57.39 22.81 11.73
C LEU A 638 56.59 23.12 13.01
N GLN A 639 57.16 23.88 13.94
CA GLN A 639 56.47 24.30 15.16
C GLN A 639 55.28 25.22 14.86
N SER A 640 55.43 26.18 13.94
CA SER A 640 54.32 27.03 13.49
C SER A 640 53.19 26.20 12.88
N VAL A 641 53.52 25.30 11.95
CA VAL A 641 52.53 24.43 11.28
C VAL A 641 51.80 23.54 12.29
N ASN A 642 52.48 23.00 13.31
CA ASN A 642 51.82 22.22 14.35
C ASN A 642 50.82 23.06 15.17
N ARG A 643 51.16 24.31 15.51
CA ARG A 643 50.22 25.23 16.21
C ARG A 643 48.99 25.54 15.36
N ASP A 644 49.18 25.76 14.06
CA ASP A 644 48.08 26.01 13.13
C ASP A 644 47.16 24.78 13.01
N ILE A 645 47.72 23.57 12.97
CA ILE A 645 46.97 22.30 12.98
C ILE A 645 46.12 22.17 14.26
N GLU A 646 46.69 22.44 15.44
CA GLU A 646 45.95 22.37 16.71
C GLU A 646 44.81 23.39 16.77
N ARG A 647 45.05 24.63 16.31
CA ARG A 647 44.00 25.65 16.18
C ARG A 647 42.87 25.20 15.26
N LEU A 648 43.22 24.70 14.06
CA LEU A 648 42.23 24.23 13.08
C LEU A 648 41.41 23.05 13.62
N LYS A 649 42.00 22.14 14.39
CA LYS A 649 41.26 21.04 15.05
C LYS A 649 40.23 21.57 16.05
N GLY A 650 40.60 22.55 16.87
CA GLY A 650 39.65 23.20 17.80
C GLY A 650 38.51 23.89 17.06
N GLU A 651 38.81 24.68 16.02
CA GLU A 651 37.79 25.33 15.20
C GLU A 651 36.85 24.32 14.50
N ILE A 652 37.37 23.16 14.05
CA ILE A 652 36.56 22.08 13.48
C ILE A 652 35.61 21.51 14.54
N GLU A 653 36.09 21.17 15.74
CA GLU A 653 35.26 20.64 16.82
C GLU A 653 34.13 21.63 17.22
N GLU A 654 34.43 22.93 17.28
CA GLU A 654 33.44 23.98 17.52
C GLU A 654 32.38 24.05 16.41
N GLN A 655 32.79 23.96 15.14
CA GLN A 655 31.82 23.96 14.02
C GLN A 655 31.02 22.65 13.95
N GLU A 656 31.59 21.50 14.30
CA GLU A 656 30.89 20.20 14.36
C GLU A 656 29.81 20.18 15.45
N THR A 657 30.13 20.71 16.63
CA THR A 657 29.15 20.84 17.73
C THR A 657 28.00 21.79 17.36
N LEU A 658 28.31 22.95 16.75
CA LEU A 658 27.30 23.87 16.23
C LEU A 658 26.42 23.21 15.15
N LEU A 659 27.03 22.46 14.21
CA LEU A 659 26.31 21.74 13.17
C LEU A 659 25.35 20.70 13.78
N SER A 660 25.81 19.94 14.78
CA SER A 660 24.97 18.94 15.46
C SER A 660 23.77 19.57 16.17
N MET A 661 23.96 20.73 16.81
CA MET A 661 22.87 21.46 17.46
C MET A 661 21.85 21.95 16.43
N LEU A 662 22.30 22.62 15.36
CA LEU A 662 21.42 23.13 14.30
C LEU A 662 20.65 22.01 13.58
N MET A 663 21.28 20.86 13.35
CA MET A 663 20.62 19.69 12.77
C MET A 663 19.54 19.12 13.69
N SER A 664 19.78 19.04 15.00
CA SER A 664 18.77 18.61 15.98
C SER A 664 17.56 19.55 16.01
N GLU A 665 17.79 20.87 15.99
CA GLU A 665 16.74 21.88 15.93
C GLU A 665 15.92 21.77 14.62
N GLU A 666 16.58 21.54 13.48
CA GLU A 666 15.90 21.36 12.20
C GLU A 666 15.08 20.05 12.14
N ASP A 667 15.61 18.95 12.67
CA ASP A 667 14.95 17.64 12.67
C ASP A 667 13.69 17.64 13.54
N THR A 668 13.75 18.29 14.72
CA THR A 668 12.57 18.48 15.58
C THR A 668 11.48 19.30 14.88
N ALA A 669 11.84 20.40 14.21
CA ALA A 669 10.90 21.20 13.42
C ALA A 669 10.31 20.41 12.23
N LYS A 670 11.13 19.62 11.52
CA LYS A 670 10.69 18.75 10.41
C LYS A 670 9.72 17.66 10.87
N ALA A 671 9.94 17.08 12.06
CA ALA A 671 9.03 16.08 12.63
C ALA A 671 7.61 16.64 12.86
N CYS A 672 7.51 17.93 13.18
CA CYS A 672 6.23 18.62 13.38
C CYS A 672 5.55 19.05 12.06
N GLN A 673 6.28 19.12 10.94
CA GLN A 673 5.82 19.71 9.68
C GLN A 673 4.56 19.03 9.12
N GLN A 674 4.50 17.70 9.15
CA GLN A 674 3.35 16.94 8.63
C GLN A 674 2.09 17.20 9.46
N ASP A 675 2.22 17.23 10.78
CA ASP A 675 1.10 17.46 11.69
C ASP A 675 0.60 18.92 11.59
N ILE A 676 1.50 19.91 11.43
CA ILE A 676 1.08 21.31 11.18
C ILE A 676 0.39 21.45 9.82
N ALA A 677 0.89 20.79 8.77
CA ALA A 677 0.24 20.80 7.46
C ALA A 677 -1.16 20.13 7.50
N LEU A 678 -1.32 19.09 8.31
CA LEU A 678 -2.61 18.45 8.55
C LEU A 678 -3.56 19.36 9.34
N MET A 679 -3.05 20.06 10.36
CA MET A 679 -3.81 21.03 11.14
C MET A 679 -4.30 22.19 10.28
N ASP A 680 -3.47 22.73 9.39
CA ASP A 680 -3.83 23.81 8.44
C ASP A 680 -5.00 23.37 7.54
N ARG A 681 -4.97 22.11 7.05
CA ARG A 681 -6.11 21.53 6.32
C ARG A 681 -7.36 21.43 7.18
N TYR A 682 -7.26 20.97 8.43
CA TYR A 682 -8.42 20.92 9.31
C TYR A 682 -8.99 22.31 9.64
N GLN A 683 -8.15 23.34 9.72
CA GLN A 683 -8.62 24.72 9.91
C GLN A 683 -9.36 25.24 8.67
N LEU A 684 -8.90 24.91 7.46
CA LEU A 684 -9.62 25.21 6.22
C LEU A 684 -10.94 24.44 6.11
N ASP A 685 -10.94 23.14 6.46
CA ASP A 685 -12.15 22.31 6.52
C ASP A 685 -13.17 22.91 7.49
N LEU A 686 -12.72 23.37 8.67
CA LEU A 686 -13.57 24.01 9.68
C LEU A 686 -14.23 25.27 9.14
N GLN A 687 -13.49 26.14 8.47
CA GLN A 687 -14.06 27.34 7.83
C GLN A 687 -15.11 26.97 6.77
N ASP A 688 -14.88 25.88 6.01
CA ASP A 688 -15.84 25.41 5.01
C ASP A 688 -17.11 24.81 5.63
N ILE A 689 -16.96 24.00 6.69
CA ILE A 689 -18.05 23.43 7.46
C ILE A 689 -18.87 24.55 8.11
N GLU A 690 -18.24 25.58 8.67
CA GLU A 690 -18.93 26.74 9.25
C GLU A 690 -19.75 27.51 8.21
N ARG A 691 -19.20 27.73 7.01
CA ARG A 691 -19.96 28.31 5.89
C ARG A 691 -21.15 27.44 5.48
N LYS A 692 -20.96 26.12 5.40
CA LYS A 692 -22.04 25.16 5.10
C LYS A 692 -23.13 25.14 6.17
N ILE A 693 -22.77 25.22 7.45
CA ILE A 693 -23.73 25.34 8.56
C ILE A 693 -24.53 26.63 8.44
N ALA A 694 -23.88 27.77 8.16
CA ALA A 694 -24.56 29.05 7.96
C ALA A 694 -25.54 29.01 6.76
N GLN A 695 -25.16 28.34 5.67
CA GLN A 695 -26.03 28.15 4.49
C GLN A 695 -27.23 27.22 4.75
N GLN A 696 -27.09 26.21 5.62
CA GLN A 696 -28.22 25.34 5.98
C GLN A 696 -29.13 26.02 7.02
N ALA A 697 -28.56 26.84 7.90
CA ALA A 697 -29.31 27.62 8.88
C ALA A 697 -30.23 28.66 8.22
N SER A 698 -29.79 29.30 7.12
CA SER A 698 -30.64 30.25 6.37
C SER A 698 -31.83 29.58 5.67
N LYS A 699 -31.70 28.30 5.29
CA LYS A 699 -32.80 27.50 4.70
C LYS A 699 -33.85 27.04 5.71
N LEU A 700 -33.60 27.18 7.02
CA LEU A 700 -34.50 26.75 8.10
C LEU A 700 -35.38 27.89 8.64
N HIS A 701 -35.38 29.07 8.01
CA HIS A 701 -36.15 30.22 8.47
C HIS A 701 -37.59 30.21 7.91
N GLY A 702 -38.60 30.19 8.80
CA GLY A 702 -39.99 30.56 8.45
C GLY A 702 -41.05 29.44 8.33
N VAL A 703 -41.17 28.48 9.27
CA VAL A 703 -42.28 27.51 9.24
C VAL A 703 -42.98 27.30 10.59
N ASP A 704 -44.31 27.26 10.50
CA ASP A 704 -45.32 27.08 11.54
C ASP A 704 -45.48 25.58 11.92
N HIS A 705 -45.50 25.27 13.22
CA HIS A 705 -45.18 23.94 13.78
C HIS A 705 -46.35 22.94 13.89
N ASN A 706 -47.50 23.17 13.24
CA ASN A 706 -48.76 22.54 13.64
C ASN A 706 -49.28 21.36 12.78
N ARG A 707 -48.61 20.91 11.71
CA ARG A 707 -49.08 19.75 10.89
C ARG A 707 -48.01 18.69 10.68
N THR A 708 -48.41 17.42 10.69
CA THR A 708 -47.51 16.25 10.64
C THR A 708 -47.47 15.61 9.25
N MET A 709 -46.33 15.03 8.86
CA MET A 709 -46.13 14.38 7.54
C MET A 709 -47.21 13.32 7.25
N GLN A 710 -47.61 12.57 8.29
CA GLN A 710 -48.58 11.49 8.17
C GLN A 710 -49.98 12.01 7.78
N GLN A 711 -50.37 13.19 8.26
CA GLN A 711 -51.64 13.84 7.88
C GLN A 711 -51.64 14.27 6.41
N ILE A 712 -50.55 14.86 5.92
CA ILE A 712 -50.44 15.32 4.52
C ILE A 712 -50.40 14.13 3.56
N SER A 713 -49.72 13.04 3.93
CA SER A 713 -49.68 11.81 3.13
C SER A 713 -51.04 11.12 3.00
N GLN A 714 -51.85 11.14 4.07
CA GLN A 714 -53.18 10.54 4.05
C GLN A 714 -54.14 11.37 3.19
N GLU A 715 -54.14 12.70 3.34
CA GLU A 715 -54.92 13.62 2.49
C GLU A 715 -54.57 13.44 1.00
N LYS A 716 -53.28 13.27 0.68
CA LYS A 716 -52.80 13.03 -0.70
C LYS A 716 -53.30 11.70 -1.30
N GLN A 717 -53.35 10.63 -0.50
CA GLN A 717 -53.86 9.33 -0.97
C GLN A 717 -55.36 9.38 -1.24
N GLU A 718 -56.12 10.09 -0.40
CA GLU A 718 -57.56 10.27 -0.59
C GLU A 718 -57.87 11.10 -1.84
N THR A 719 -57.13 12.19 -2.09
CA THR A 719 -57.30 12.97 -3.32
C THR A 719 -56.84 12.22 -4.57
N GLN A 720 -55.79 11.39 -4.50
CA GLN A 720 -55.36 10.53 -5.61
C GLN A 720 -56.44 9.51 -6.00
N HIS A 721 -57.03 8.82 -5.03
CA HIS A 721 -58.08 7.84 -5.30
C HIS A 721 -59.31 8.48 -5.96
N ARG A 722 -59.68 9.70 -5.56
CA ARG A 722 -60.77 10.47 -6.20
C ARG A 722 -60.42 10.86 -7.63
N LEU A 723 -59.15 11.16 -7.91
CA LEU A 723 -58.66 11.50 -9.24
C LEU A 723 -58.70 10.30 -10.19
N ASP A 724 -58.23 9.14 -9.73
CA ASP A 724 -58.23 7.89 -10.51
C ASP A 724 -59.67 7.48 -10.86
N THR A 725 -60.58 7.53 -9.88
CA THR A 725 -62.01 7.24 -10.09
C THR A 725 -62.65 8.16 -11.13
N THR A 726 -62.30 9.46 -11.12
CA THR A 726 -62.81 10.44 -12.09
C THR A 726 -62.23 10.21 -13.47
N SER A 727 -60.95 9.83 -13.56
CA SER A 727 -60.26 9.52 -14.82
C SER A 727 -60.85 8.28 -15.49
N SER A 728 -61.12 7.20 -14.74
CA SER A 728 -61.73 5.97 -15.29
C SER A 728 -63.15 6.21 -15.81
N LYS A 729 -63.97 7.02 -15.12
CA LYS A 729 -65.31 7.41 -15.60
C LYS A 729 -65.24 8.19 -16.92
N MET A 730 -64.25 9.07 -17.05
CA MET A 730 -64.03 9.87 -18.25
C MET A 730 -63.59 9.01 -19.44
N GLU A 731 -62.68 8.05 -19.24
CA GLU A 731 -62.24 7.12 -20.29
C GLU A 731 -63.37 6.24 -20.82
N LEU A 732 -64.22 5.72 -19.93
CA LEU A 732 -65.34 4.86 -20.30
C LEU A 732 -66.36 5.61 -21.19
N LYS A 733 -66.60 6.90 -20.89
CA LYS A 733 -67.46 7.78 -21.69
C LYS A 733 -66.81 8.18 -23.03
N ARG A 734 -65.49 8.39 -23.07
CA ARG A 734 -64.74 8.66 -24.32
C ARG A 734 -64.77 7.46 -25.27
N LYS A 735 -64.63 6.24 -24.72
CA LYS A 735 -64.72 5.00 -25.52
C LYS A 735 -66.10 4.86 -26.17
N LEU A 736 -67.18 5.12 -25.42
CA LEU A 736 -68.54 5.09 -25.95
C LEU A 736 -68.78 6.11 -27.07
N ILE A 737 -68.16 7.30 -26.98
CA ILE A 737 -68.19 8.30 -28.07
C ILE A 737 -67.45 7.76 -29.30
N GLN A 738 -66.26 7.19 -29.11
CA GLN A 738 -65.46 6.66 -30.21
C GLN A 738 -66.18 5.51 -30.94
N ASP A 739 -66.78 4.57 -30.21
CA ASP A 739 -67.51 3.44 -30.79
C ASP A 739 -68.70 3.92 -31.65
N GLN A 740 -69.47 4.92 -31.18
CA GLN A 740 -70.59 5.50 -31.96
C GLN A 740 -70.10 6.30 -33.19
N GLN A 741 -68.96 6.99 -33.08
CA GLN A 741 -68.39 7.74 -34.20
C GLN A 741 -67.78 6.84 -35.27
N GLU A 742 -67.10 5.76 -34.87
CA GLU A 742 -66.56 4.75 -35.79
C GLU A 742 -67.69 4.09 -36.59
N GLN A 743 -68.80 3.71 -35.94
CA GLN A 743 -69.96 3.12 -36.62
C GLN A 743 -70.57 4.05 -37.68
N ILE A 744 -70.69 5.36 -37.39
CA ILE A 744 -71.17 6.36 -38.37
C ILE A 744 -70.15 6.53 -39.51
N GLN A 745 -68.84 6.48 -39.20
CA GLN A 745 -67.79 6.66 -40.19
C GLN A 745 -67.66 5.48 -41.15
N THR A 746 -67.87 4.24 -40.68
CA THR A 746 -67.90 3.04 -41.54
C THR A 746 -69.08 3.07 -42.52
N LEU A 747 -70.25 3.53 -42.08
CA LEU A 747 -71.41 3.70 -42.96
C LEU A 747 -71.18 4.83 -43.98
N LYS A 748 -70.50 5.92 -43.58
CA LYS A 748 -70.11 7.00 -44.51
C LYS A 748 -69.09 6.55 -45.55
N SER A 749 -68.08 5.76 -45.17
CA SER A 749 -67.10 5.23 -46.13
C SER A 749 -67.77 4.30 -47.15
N GLY A 750 -68.68 3.43 -46.71
CA GLY A 750 -69.43 2.54 -47.61
C GLY A 750 -70.29 3.29 -48.64
N VAL A 751 -70.96 4.39 -48.25
CA VAL A 751 -71.70 5.25 -49.21
C VAL A 751 -70.74 5.94 -50.18
N ASN A 752 -69.58 6.40 -49.71
CA ASN A 752 -68.62 7.11 -50.55
C ASN A 752 -67.88 6.17 -51.53
N GLU A 753 -67.61 4.92 -51.15
CA GLU A 753 -67.02 3.91 -52.03
C GLU A 753 -67.93 3.58 -53.21
N ILE A 754 -69.24 3.37 -52.97
CA ILE A 754 -70.22 3.11 -54.04
C ILE A 754 -70.40 4.35 -54.94
N ARG A 755 -70.35 5.58 -54.38
CA ARG A 755 -70.38 6.83 -55.18
C ARG A 755 -69.14 7.01 -56.05
N ALA A 756 -67.96 6.67 -55.53
CA ALA A 756 -66.71 6.76 -56.27
C ALA A 756 -66.70 5.77 -57.45
N GLU A 757 -67.13 4.53 -57.25
CA GLU A 757 -67.17 3.49 -58.29
C GLU A 757 -68.15 3.88 -59.44
N LYS A 758 -69.28 4.52 -59.12
CA LYS A 758 -70.22 5.05 -60.13
C LYS A 758 -69.64 6.22 -60.95
N LEU A 759 -68.96 7.15 -60.28
CA LEU A 759 -68.35 8.33 -60.92
C LEU A 759 -67.16 7.95 -61.83
N GLU A 760 -66.39 6.94 -61.44
CA GLU A 760 -65.22 6.47 -62.18
C GLU A 760 -65.60 5.79 -63.50
N ILE A 761 -66.65 4.94 -63.51
CA ILE A 761 -67.13 4.29 -64.74
C ILE A 761 -67.79 5.30 -65.70
N SER A 762 -68.46 6.33 -65.18
CA SER A 762 -69.07 7.39 -65.98
C SER A 762 -68.03 8.33 -66.64
N SER A 763 -66.94 8.66 -65.94
CA SER A 763 -65.86 9.50 -66.46
C SER A 763 -65.03 8.80 -67.55
N ASN A 764 -64.85 7.48 -67.43
CA ASN A 764 -64.06 6.68 -68.37
C ASN A 764 -64.68 6.57 -69.78
N MET A 765 -66.00 6.78 -69.94
CA MET A 765 -66.67 6.71 -71.24
C MET A 765 -66.57 8.00 -72.08
N GLN A 766 -66.50 9.18 -71.44
CA GLN A 766 -66.32 10.48 -72.12
C GLN A 766 -64.86 10.78 -72.49
N ARG A 767 -63.90 10.22 -71.73
CA ARG A 767 -62.46 10.42 -71.94
C ARG A 767 -61.92 9.67 -73.18
N ARG A 768 -62.62 8.64 -73.65
CA ARG A 768 -62.22 7.82 -74.80
C ARG A 768 -62.27 8.58 -76.13
N GLN A 769 -63.35 9.33 -76.38
CA GLN A 769 -63.51 10.10 -77.63
C GLN A 769 -62.51 11.26 -77.75
N GLN A 770 -62.15 11.92 -76.65
CA GLN A 770 -61.19 13.03 -76.66
C GLN A 770 -59.74 12.58 -76.85
N LEU A 771 -59.38 11.36 -76.42
CA LEU A 771 -58.03 10.81 -76.58
C LEU A 771 -57.77 10.29 -78.00
N GLU A 772 -58.81 9.89 -78.73
CA GLU A 772 -58.69 9.47 -80.14
C GLU A 772 -58.43 10.66 -81.08
N GLU A 773 -59.07 11.81 -80.87
CA GLU A 773 -58.87 13.02 -81.69
C GLU A 773 -57.50 13.69 -81.46
N GLN A 774 -57.05 13.78 -80.20
CA GLN A 774 -55.76 14.37 -79.84
C GLN A 774 -54.55 13.58 -80.36
N CYS A 775 -54.70 12.25 -80.56
CA CYS A 775 -53.64 11.43 -81.16
C CYS A 775 -53.37 11.78 -82.62
N VAL A 776 -54.39 12.21 -83.38
CA VAL A 776 -54.25 12.50 -84.82
C VAL A 776 -53.62 13.87 -85.04
N GLU A 777 -54.04 14.86 -84.27
CA GLU A 777 -53.60 16.26 -84.39
C GLU A 777 -52.10 16.42 -84.07
N ILE A 778 -51.64 15.90 -82.93
CA ILE A 778 -50.23 15.94 -82.52
C ILE A 778 -49.33 15.20 -83.52
N SER A 779 -49.83 14.16 -84.19
CA SER A 779 -49.07 13.41 -85.18
C SER A 779 -48.85 14.19 -86.49
N SER A 780 -49.75 15.11 -86.86
CA SER A 780 -49.60 15.98 -88.04
C SER A 780 -48.67 17.19 -87.80
N GLU A 781 -48.66 17.78 -86.60
CA GLU A 781 -47.77 18.89 -86.25
C GLU A 781 -46.29 18.47 -86.25
N ILE A 782 -46.01 17.23 -85.82
CA ILE A 782 -44.66 16.65 -85.84
C ILE A 782 -44.14 16.50 -87.28
N GLN A 783 -45.00 16.25 -88.27
CA GLN A 783 -44.59 16.09 -89.68
C GLN A 783 -44.26 17.42 -90.37
N VAL A 784 -44.93 18.52 -90.01
CA VAL A 784 -44.65 19.86 -90.59
C VAL A 784 -43.33 20.42 -90.08
N LEU A 785 -43.10 20.38 -88.76
CA LEU A 785 -41.83 20.79 -88.15
C LEU A 785 -40.65 19.94 -88.66
N HIS A 786 -40.91 18.69 -89.03
CA HIS A 786 -39.89 17.82 -89.62
C HIS A 786 -39.47 18.29 -91.03
N ARG A 787 -40.38 18.87 -91.82
CA ARG A 787 -40.11 19.30 -93.21
C ARG A 787 -39.37 20.63 -93.31
N GLU A 788 -39.68 21.60 -92.44
CA GLU A 788 -38.98 22.90 -92.40
C GLU A 788 -37.53 22.77 -91.90
N ILE A 789 -37.31 21.89 -90.92
CA ILE A 789 -35.97 21.50 -90.45
C ILE A 789 -35.19 20.79 -91.59
N GLN A 790 -35.87 20.08 -92.49
CA GLN A 790 -35.25 19.36 -93.61
C GLN A 790 -34.69 20.32 -94.69
N GLU A 791 -35.44 21.36 -95.07
CA GLU A 791 -35.02 22.34 -96.11
C GLU A 791 -33.88 23.26 -95.65
N ALA A 792 -33.89 23.70 -94.38
CA ALA A 792 -32.77 24.47 -93.82
C ALA A 792 -31.51 23.61 -93.61
N LYS A 793 -31.67 22.31 -93.36
CA LYS A 793 -30.56 21.33 -93.30
C LYS A 793 -29.96 21.03 -94.66
N GLU A 794 -30.71 21.11 -95.76
CA GLU A 794 -30.19 20.82 -97.11
C GLU A 794 -29.21 21.88 -97.65
N GLN A 795 -29.28 23.14 -97.20
CA GLN A 795 -28.28 24.17 -97.56
C GLN A 795 -27.09 24.25 -96.59
N VAL A 796 -27.25 23.78 -95.34
CA VAL A 796 -26.13 23.60 -94.39
C VAL A 796 -25.33 22.34 -94.73
N SER A 797 -25.96 21.32 -95.33
CA SER A 797 -25.38 20.00 -95.62
C SER A 797 -24.05 20.01 -96.41
N PRO A 798 -23.85 20.78 -97.50
CA PRO A 798 -22.59 20.75 -98.24
C PRO A 798 -21.42 21.43 -97.50
N LEU A 799 -21.70 22.50 -96.74
CA LEU A 799 -20.71 23.24 -95.93
C LEU A 799 -20.43 22.55 -94.59
N ALA A 800 -21.45 21.93 -93.98
CA ALA A 800 -21.31 21.09 -92.81
C ALA A 800 -20.57 19.80 -93.14
N ALA A 801 -20.82 19.14 -94.28
CA ALA A 801 -20.10 17.94 -94.67
C ALA A 801 -18.62 18.20 -94.99
N ALA A 802 -18.27 19.34 -95.61
CA ALA A 802 -16.88 19.71 -95.87
C ALA A 802 -16.13 20.13 -94.59
N LEU A 803 -16.78 20.91 -93.70
CA LEU A 803 -16.20 21.28 -92.40
C LEU A 803 -16.16 20.08 -91.45
N GLU A 804 -17.18 19.21 -91.40
CA GLU A 804 -17.18 17.95 -90.63
C GLU A 804 -16.10 17.01 -91.15
N ARG A 805 -15.90 16.80 -92.45
CA ARG A 805 -14.82 15.92 -92.91
C ARG A 805 -13.45 16.39 -92.41
N GLN A 806 -13.15 17.69 -92.53
CA GLN A 806 -11.90 18.28 -92.05
C GLN A 806 -11.82 18.37 -90.52
N GLN A 807 -12.92 18.69 -89.82
CA GLN A 807 -12.99 18.74 -88.35
C GLN A 807 -12.97 17.35 -87.71
N GLN A 808 -13.52 16.33 -88.36
CA GLN A 808 -13.60 14.96 -87.88
C GLN A 808 -12.29 14.21 -88.18
N GLU A 809 -11.64 14.46 -89.33
CA GLU A 809 -10.24 14.05 -89.53
C GLU A 809 -9.31 14.72 -88.51
N LYS A 810 -9.51 16.00 -88.20
CA LYS A 810 -8.73 16.68 -87.15
C LYS A 810 -9.07 16.17 -85.74
N LEU A 811 -10.35 16.02 -85.38
CA LEU A 811 -10.78 15.55 -84.06
C LEU A 811 -10.42 14.10 -83.82
N GLU A 812 -10.51 13.22 -84.83
CA GLU A 812 -10.02 11.85 -84.71
C GLU A 812 -8.50 11.81 -84.58
N LEU A 813 -7.77 12.65 -85.31
CA LEU A 813 -6.31 12.69 -85.23
C LEU A 813 -5.84 13.32 -83.90
N ILE A 814 -6.45 14.42 -83.45
CA ILE A 814 -6.19 15.05 -82.14
C ILE A 814 -6.65 14.16 -80.99
N SER A 815 -7.82 13.51 -81.07
CA SER A 815 -8.27 12.57 -80.04
C SER A 815 -7.34 11.37 -79.96
N ARG A 816 -6.95 10.76 -81.09
CA ARG A 816 -5.99 9.64 -81.10
C ARG A 816 -4.60 10.06 -80.64
N HIS A 817 -4.11 11.25 -81.01
CA HIS A 817 -2.81 11.74 -80.56
C HIS A 817 -2.81 12.18 -79.10
N SER A 818 -3.84 12.89 -78.63
CA SER A 818 -4.02 13.31 -77.23
C SER A 818 -4.24 12.11 -76.32
N GLN A 819 -5.06 11.13 -76.74
CA GLN A 819 -5.24 9.88 -76.01
C GLN A 819 -3.92 9.11 -75.90
N LYS A 820 -3.20 8.89 -77.01
CA LYS A 820 -1.90 8.19 -76.97
C LYS A 820 -0.83 8.96 -76.19
N HIS A 821 -0.83 10.29 -76.26
CA HIS A 821 0.10 11.13 -75.52
C HIS A 821 -0.21 11.09 -74.01
N ASN A 822 -1.48 11.19 -73.62
CA ASN A 822 -1.89 11.07 -72.22
C ASN A 822 -1.64 9.65 -71.69
N GLU A 823 -1.96 8.61 -72.44
CA GLU A 823 -1.66 7.21 -72.08
C GLU A 823 -0.15 6.99 -71.92
N GLY A 824 0.69 7.53 -72.81
CA GLY A 824 2.14 7.47 -72.71
C GLY A 824 2.68 8.24 -71.50
N GLN A 825 2.19 9.46 -71.28
CA GLN A 825 2.60 10.31 -70.16
C GLN A 825 2.16 9.73 -68.79
N GLU A 826 0.96 9.16 -68.71
CA GLU A 826 0.47 8.46 -67.51
C GLU A 826 1.30 7.22 -67.21
N LYS A 827 1.68 6.43 -68.24
CA LYS A 827 2.59 5.29 -68.07
C LYS A 827 3.96 5.72 -67.56
N ILE A 828 4.56 6.79 -68.11
CA ILE A 828 5.84 7.33 -67.65
C ILE A 828 5.74 7.82 -66.20
N ASN A 829 4.67 8.52 -65.85
CA ASN A 829 4.45 9.01 -64.48
C ASN A 829 4.24 7.85 -63.49
N ALA A 830 3.47 6.82 -63.87
CA ALA A 830 3.25 5.63 -63.06
C ALA A 830 4.55 4.86 -62.79
N ILE A 831 5.44 4.74 -63.79
CA ILE A 831 6.78 4.13 -63.62
C ILE A 831 7.63 4.99 -62.67
N LYS A 832 7.69 6.31 -62.87
CA LYS A 832 8.45 7.23 -62.02
C LYS A 832 8.01 7.17 -60.55
N ASP A 833 6.71 7.16 -60.27
CA ASP A 833 6.22 7.18 -58.90
C ASP A 833 6.43 5.83 -58.19
N ARG A 834 6.30 4.71 -58.91
CA ARG A 834 6.66 3.39 -58.36
C ARG A 834 8.16 3.25 -58.10
N LEU A 835 9.00 3.79 -59.00
CA LEU A 835 10.45 3.78 -58.82
C LEU A 835 10.87 4.60 -57.60
N LYS A 836 10.32 5.81 -57.42
CA LYS A 836 10.60 6.67 -56.24
C LYS A 836 10.31 5.97 -54.92
N ASN A 837 9.21 5.21 -54.84
CA ASN A 837 8.86 4.46 -53.63
C ASN A 837 9.89 3.36 -53.34
N ILE A 838 10.32 2.62 -54.36
CA ILE A 838 11.39 1.61 -54.25
C ILE A 838 12.70 2.26 -53.76
N THR A 839 13.12 3.38 -54.37
CA THR A 839 14.35 4.09 -53.96
C THR A 839 14.27 4.71 -52.57
N SER A 840 13.06 4.97 -52.05
CA SER A 840 12.86 5.43 -50.67
C SER A 840 13.12 4.30 -49.67
N PHE A 841 12.56 3.11 -49.91
CA PHE A 841 12.79 1.95 -49.06
C PHE A 841 14.24 1.47 -49.11
N GLU A 842 14.88 1.52 -50.28
CA GLU A 842 16.32 1.22 -50.42
C GLU A 842 17.20 2.13 -49.56
N ARG A 843 16.91 3.44 -49.52
CA ARG A 843 17.62 4.39 -48.64
C ARG A 843 17.42 4.08 -47.16
N GLU A 844 16.21 3.72 -46.73
CA GLU A 844 15.95 3.34 -45.33
C GLU A 844 16.67 2.03 -44.95
N ILE A 845 16.70 1.05 -45.85
CA ILE A 845 17.40 -0.22 -45.66
C ILE A 845 18.91 0.02 -45.56
N GLN A 846 19.48 0.78 -46.50
CA GLN A 846 20.90 1.08 -46.53
C GLN A 846 21.35 1.86 -45.28
N LYS A 847 20.55 2.83 -44.82
CA LYS A 847 20.82 3.56 -43.57
C LYS A 847 20.90 2.64 -42.35
N TYR A 848 20.01 1.66 -42.23
CA TYR A 848 20.04 0.70 -41.11
C TYR A 848 21.31 -0.16 -41.13
N THR A 849 21.72 -0.61 -42.32
CA THR A 849 22.92 -1.44 -42.50
C THR A 849 24.21 -0.66 -42.26
N GLU A 850 24.32 0.56 -42.78
CA GLU A 850 25.50 1.43 -42.61
C GLU A 850 25.68 1.90 -41.16
N GLU A 851 24.59 2.10 -40.42
CA GLU A 851 24.62 2.47 -39.00
C GLU A 851 24.98 1.29 -38.07
N GLY A 852 25.19 0.06 -38.59
CA GLY A 852 25.64 -1.10 -37.80
C GLY A 852 24.65 -1.53 -36.71
N LYS A 853 23.36 -1.27 -36.90
CA LYS A 853 22.35 -1.42 -35.83
C LYS A 853 22.12 -2.85 -35.36
N GLU A 854 22.33 -3.84 -36.21
CA GLU A 854 22.19 -5.25 -35.83
C GLU A 854 23.30 -5.66 -34.86
N GLU A 855 24.55 -5.29 -35.12
CA GLU A 855 25.69 -5.55 -34.22
C GLU A 855 25.49 -4.83 -32.87
N TYR A 856 25.00 -3.59 -32.90
CA TYR A 856 24.68 -2.83 -31.69
C TYR A 856 23.55 -3.48 -30.87
N LYS A 857 22.54 -4.05 -31.53
CA LYS A 857 21.47 -4.81 -30.89
C LYS A 857 22.00 -6.08 -30.23
N GLU A 858 22.78 -6.90 -30.95
CA GLU A 858 23.39 -8.11 -30.38
C GLU A 858 24.27 -7.81 -29.15
N GLN A 859 25.03 -6.71 -29.20
CA GLN A 859 25.82 -6.24 -28.06
C GLN A 859 24.94 -5.91 -26.85
N LYS A 860 23.83 -5.19 -27.04
CA LYS A 860 22.92 -4.82 -25.94
C LYS A 860 22.14 -6.00 -25.38
N GLU A 861 21.81 -6.99 -26.21
CA GLU A 861 21.21 -8.26 -25.75
C GLU A 861 22.19 -9.08 -24.90
N ALA A 862 23.47 -9.10 -25.25
CA ALA A 862 24.51 -9.73 -24.43
C ALA A 862 24.70 -9.01 -23.08
N GLU A 863 24.72 -7.67 -23.06
CA GLU A 863 24.77 -6.86 -21.83
C GLU A 863 23.55 -7.11 -20.92
N LEU A 864 22.36 -7.25 -21.52
CA LEU A 864 21.13 -7.58 -20.79
C LEU A 864 21.25 -8.94 -20.12
N LYS A 865 21.74 -9.97 -20.84
CA LYS A 865 21.90 -11.32 -20.32
C LYS A 865 22.93 -11.39 -19.18
N ASP A 866 24.05 -10.67 -19.27
CA ASP A 866 25.03 -10.55 -18.17
C ASP A 866 24.41 -9.86 -16.94
N THR A 867 23.64 -8.78 -17.15
CA THR A 867 22.94 -8.06 -16.08
C THR A 867 21.90 -8.95 -15.39
N GLU A 868 21.16 -9.78 -16.14
CA GLU A 868 20.22 -10.75 -15.58
C GLU A 868 20.91 -11.81 -14.71
N SER A 869 22.08 -12.30 -15.14
CA SER A 869 22.86 -13.25 -14.34
C SER A 869 23.33 -12.62 -13.02
N ARG A 870 23.83 -11.39 -13.06
CA ARG A 870 24.26 -10.65 -11.86
C ARG A 870 23.09 -10.34 -10.92
N LEU A 871 21.93 -10.00 -11.48
CA LEU A 871 20.71 -9.79 -10.69
C LEU A 871 20.32 -11.07 -9.96
N TYR A 872 20.33 -12.22 -10.65
CA TYR A 872 20.02 -13.52 -10.06
C TYR A 872 20.99 -13.89 -8.91
N GLU A 873 22.29 -13.66 -9.07
CA GLU A 873 23.28 -13.89 -8.03
C GLU A 873 23.06 -12.96 -6.81
N ALA A 874 22.78 -11.68 -7.06
CA ALA A 874 22.48 -10.71 -6.01
C ALA A 874 21.19 -11.07 -5.24
N GLU A 875 20.15 -11.51 -5.94
CA GLU A 875 18.90 -11.98 -5.32
C GLU A 875 19.11 -13.22 -4.46
N LYS A 876 19.89 -14.19 -4.94
CA LYS A 876 20.26 -15.39 -4.19
C LYS A 876 21.07 -15.03 -2.93
N HIS A 877 21.99 -14.07 -3.04
CA HIS A 877 22.74 -13.59 -1.87
C HIS A 877 21.82 -12.91 -0.85
N ARG A 878 20.90 -12.07 -1.31
CA ARG A 878 19.88 -11.40 -0.48
C ARG A 878 19.00 -12.41 0.26
N GLU A 879 18.55 -13.47 -0.42
CA GLU A 879 17.76 -14.54 0.19
C GLU A 879 18.54 -15.30 1.26
N LYS A 880 19.83 -15.59 1.01
CA LYS A 880 20.72 -16.22 2.00
C LYS A 880 20.84 -15.37 3.27
N ILE A 881 21.13 -14.07 3.13
CA ILE A 881 21.22 -13.13 4.28
C ILE A 881 19.90 -13.10 5.05
N ASN A 882 18.77 -13.07 4.35
CA ASN A 882 17.44 -13.02 5.00
C ASN A 882 17.14 -14.31 5.79
N LYS A 883 17.57 -15.48 5.28
CA LYS A 883 17.48 -16.76 6.00
C LYS A 883 18.37 -16.77 7.24
N ASP A 884 19.61 -16.30 7.12
CA ASP A 884 20.56 -16.21 8.23
C ASP A 884 20.06 -15.24 9.32
N MET A 885 19.47 -14.11 8.94
CA MET A 885 18.79 -13.20 9.86
C MET A 885 17.62 -13.85 10.59
N GLY A 886 16.81 -14.66 9.89
CA GLY A 886 15.73 -15.43 10.51
C GLY A 886 16.24 -16.38 11.60
N ASN A 887 17.32 -17.11 11.31
CA ASN A 887 17.97 -18.00 12.26
C ASN A 887 18.54 -17.23 13.47
N ILE A 888 19.25 -16.12 13.23
CA ILE A 888 19.83 -15.29 14.31
C ILE A 888 18.73 -14.70 15.20
N ARG A 889 17.58 -14.27 14.63
CA ARG A 889 16.44 -13.78 15.42
C ARG A 889 15.85 -14.87 16.32
N GLN A 890 15.61 -16.05 15.77
CA GLN A 890 15.12 -17.19 16.55
C GLN A 890 16.09 -17.56 17.68
N ASP A 891 17.40 -17.52 17.39
CA ASP A 891 18.45 -17.71 18.39
C ASP A 891 18.43 -16.62 19.47
N ILE A 892 18.25 -15.34 19.12
CA ILE A 892 18.15 -14.25 20.11
C ILE A 892 16.92 -14.45 21.00
N ASP A 893 15.77 -14.81 20.43
CA ASP A 893 14.54 -15.01 21.18
C ASP A 893 14.67 -16.17 22.18
N THR A 894 15.28 -17.28 21.77
CA THR A 894 15.56 -18.41 22.68
C THR A 894 16.51 -18.01 23.81
N GLN A 895 17.55 -17.22 23.51
CA GLN A 895 18.49 -16.73 24.52
C GLN A 895 17.84 -15.71 25.46
N LYS A 896 16.94 -14.83 25.00
CA LYS A 896 16.22 -13.86 25.85
C LYS A 896 15.32 -14.52 26.89
N VAL A 897 14.75 -15.68 26.58
CA VAL A 897 13.99 -16.47 27.56
C VAL A 897 14.89 -16.95 28.69
N GLN A 898 16.11 -17.40 28.39
CA GLN A 898 17.09 -17.84 29.38
C GLN A 898 17.67 -16.65 30.19
N GLU A 899 17.87 -15.49 29.56
CA GLU A 899 18.28 -14.26 30.25
C GLU A 899 17.24 -13.84 31.29
N ARG A 900 15.97 -13.87 30.92
CA ARG A 900 14.85 -13.58 31.82
C ARG A 900 14.80 -14.54 33.00
N TRP A 901 15.04 -15.84 32.77
CA TRP A 901 15.11 -16.84 33.84
C TRP A 901 16.23 -16.54 34.85
N LEU A 902 17.44 -16.19 34.38
CA LEU A 902 18.56 -15.81 35.25
C LEU A 902 18.26 -14.52 36.04
N GLN A 903 17.66 -13.53 35.39
CA GLN A 903 17.29 -12.26 36.00
C GLN A 903 16.18 -12.42 37.06
N ASP A 904 15.17 -13.24 36.78
CA ASP A 904 14.08 -13.53 37.72
C ASP A 904 14.63 -14.28 38.95
N ASN A 905 15.60 -15.18 38.79
CA ASN A 905 16.29 -15.84 39.91
C ASN A 905 17.11 -14.86 40.78
N LEU A 906 17.86 -13.94 40.16
CA LEU A 906 18.59 -12.89 40.89
C LEU A 906 17.63 -11.96 41.66
N THR A 907 16.50 -11.61 41.05
CA THR A 907 15.48 -10.77 41.67
C THR A 907 14.82 -11.49 42.84
N LEU A 908 14.49 -12.77 42.67
CA LEU A 908 13.93 -13.61 43.71
C LEU A 908 14.84 -13.66 44.94
N ARG A 909 16.15 -13.90 44.76
CA ARG A 909 17.12 -13.93 45.88
C ARG A 909 17.20 -12.59 46.62
N LYS A 910 17.23 -11.46 45.89
CA LYS A 910 17.17 -10.12 46.50
C LYS A 910 15.90 -9.89 47.30
N ARG A 911 14.74 -10.26 46.74
CA ARG A 911 13.44 -10.11 47.43
C ARG A 911 13.34 -10.97 48.67
N VAL A 912 13.89 -12.19 48.64
CA VAL A 912 13.96 -13.07 49.82
C VAL A 912 14.80 -12.43 50.92
N GLU A 913 15.93 -11.80 50.58
CA GLU A 913 16.78 -11.12 51.56
C GLU A 913 16.11 -9.86 52.15
N GLU A 914 15.47 -9.03 51.31
CA GLU A 914 14.64 -7.91 51.76
C GLU A 914 13.52 -8.37 52.70
N LEU A 915 12.89 -9.52 52.41
CA LEU A 915 11.85 -10.12 53.25
C LEU A 915 12.38 -10.50 54.64
N LYS A 916 13.60 -11.02 54.74
CA LYS A 916 14.23 -11.31 56.03
C LYS A 916 14.46 -10.03 56.84
N GLU A 917 14.93 -8.96 56.20
CA GLU A 917 15.14 -7.67 56.87
C GLU A 917 13.83 -7.03 57.34
N VAL A 918 12.78 -7.10 56.52
CA VAL A 918 11.44 -6.63 56.92
C VAL A 918 10.86 -7.49 58.04
N ALA A 919 11.06 -8.81 58.01
CA ALA A 919 10.63 -9.71 59.07
C ALA A 919 11.33 -9.39 60.41
N LYS A 920 12.65 -9.12 60.38
CA LYS A 920 13.39 -8.65 61.57
C LYS A 920 12.83 -7.33 62.11
N LYS A 921 12.57 -6.35 61.23
CA LYS A 921 11.99 -5.06 61.63
C LYS A 921 10.59 -5.21 62.24
N ARG A 922 9.76 -6.08 61.67
CA ARG A 922 8.44 -6.43 62.23
C ARG A 922 8.57 -7.02 63.62
N ASP A 923 9.52 -7.94 63.84
CA ASP A 923 9.70 -8.60 65.14
C ASP A 923 10.23 -7.62 66.21
N VAL A 924 11.03 -6.62 65.82
CA VAL A 924 11.44 -5.51 66.70
C VAL A 924 10.23 -4.63 67.06
N LEU A 925 9.44 -4.20 66.07
CA LEU A 925 8.24 -3.38 66.28
C LEU A 925 7.17 -4.09 67.14
N LEU A 926 7.03 -5.41 66.98
CA LEU A 926 6.13 -6.23 67.81
C LEU A 926 6.55 -6.24 69.29
N LYS A 927 7.86 -6.20 69.58
CA LYS A 927 8.36 -6.08 70.95
C LYS A 927 8.09 -4.69 71.54
N GLU A 928 8.21 -3.63 70.74
CA GLU A 928 7.92 -2.25 71.17
C GLU A 928 6.42 -2.02 71.42
N MET A 929 5.55 -2.62 70.60
CA MET A 929 4.09 -2.55 70.76
C MET A 929 3.58 -3.24 72.04
N GLY A 930 4.32 -4.18 72.62
CA GLY A 930 3.94 -4.86 73.86
C GLY A 930 3.91 -3.96 75.11
N ASN A 931 4.61 -2.81 75.07
CA ASN A 931 4.73 -1.89 76.21
C ASN A 931 3.63 -0.81 76.29
N MET A 932 2.79 -0.66 75.26
CA MET A 932 1.60 0.20 75.32
C MET A 932 0.37 -0.65 75.60
N GLN A 933 -0.43 -0.31 76.62
CA GLN A 933 -1.65 -1.01 77.05
C GLN A 933 -2.82 -0.91 76.03
N VAL A 934 -2.57 -1.22 74.77
CA VAL A 934 -3.50 -1.14 73.64
C VAL A 934 -4.69 -2.10 73.79
N MET A 935 -4.51 -3.22 74.50
CA MET A 935 -5.58 -4.21 74.70
C MET A 935 -6.69 -3.68 75.64
N GLN A 936 -6.35 -2.89 76.66
CA GLN A 936 -7.36 -2.29 77.55
C GLN A 936 -8.21 -1.26 76.82
N LEU A 937 -7.59 -0.37 76.03
CA LEU A 937 -8.30 0.63 75.21
C LEU A 937 -9.13 0.00 74.09
N ARG A 938 -8.67 -1.12 73.48
CA ARG A 938 -9.46 -1.87 72.50
C ARG A 938 -10.65 -2.57 73.14
N ASN A 939 -10.51 -3.07 74.37
CA ASN A 939 -11.61 -3.72 75.08
C ASN A 939 -12.65 -2.70 75.56
N GLU A 940 -12.24 -1.51 76.00
CA GLU A 940 -13.18 -0.41 76.30
C GLU A 940 -13.90 0.10 75.05
N ARG A 941 -13.19 0.29 73.94
CA ARG A 941 -13.82 0.69 72.67
C ARG A 941 -14.82 -0.36 72.19
N ARG A 942 -14.46 -1.64 72.26
CA ARG A 942 -15.34 -2.75 71.87
C ARG A 942 -16.56 -2.87 72.79
N SER A 943 -16.40 -2.63 74.10
CA SER A 943 -17.50 -2.60 75.06
C SER A 943 -18.49 -1.45 74.76
N LEU A 944 -17.97 -0.25 74.46
CA LEU A 944 -18.79 0.91 74.10
C LEU A 944 -19.45 0.77 72.72
N GLU A 945 -18.75 0.19 71.74
CA GLU A 945 -19.31 -0.12 70.41
C GLU A 945 -20.45 -1.14 70.51
N ASN A 946 -20.28 -2.20 71.31
CA ASN A 946 -21.33 -3.19 71.56
C ASN A 946 -22.54 -2.56 72.26
N ASN A 947 -22.34 -1.72 73.28
CA ASN A 947 -23.43 -1.02 73.97
C ASN A 947 -24.18 -0.05 73.04
N LEU A 948 -23.47 0.62 72.12
CA LEU A 948 -24.08 1.49 71.11
C LEU A 948 -24.89 0.69 70.09
N GLU A 949 -24.39 -0.47 69.67
CA GLU A 949 -25.10 -1.38 68.77
C GLU A 949 -26.34 -1.97 69.43
N ASP A 950 -26.26 -2.37 70.70
CA ASP A 950 -27.40 -2.87 71.46
C ASP A 950 -28.47 -1.78 71.69
N LEU A 951 -28.08 -0.54 71.99
CA LEU A 951 -29.03 0.58 72.10
C LEU A 951 -29.68 0.93 70.74
N LYS A 952 -28.92 0.89 69.64
CA LYS A 952 -29.47 1.07 68.29
C LYS A 952 -30.40 -0.07 67.90
N ARG A 953 -30.05 -1.31 68.25
CA ARG A 953 -30.88 -2.50 68.04
C ARG A 953 -32.17 -2.40 68.84
N ASN A 954 -32.11 -1.98 70.10
CA ASN A 954 -33.28 -1.78 70.96
C ASN A 954 -34.19 -0.66 70.44
N ARG A 955 -33.63 0.47 69.98
CA ARG A 955 -34.40 1.54 69.33
C ARG A 955 -35.09 1.06 68.06
N SER A 956 -34.38 0.31 67.21
CA SER A 956 -34.93 -0.24 65.96
C SER A 956 -35.99 -1.31 66.21
N VAL A 957 -35.81 -2.15 67.24
CA VAL A 957 -36.80 -3.15 67.68
C VAL A 957 -38.03 -2.47 68.27
N ALA A 958 -37.88 -1.40 69.04
CA ALA A 958 -39.01 -0.64 69.58
C ALA A 958 -39.81 0.10 68.48
N LEU A 959 -39.12 0.75 67.53
CA LEU A 959 -39.74 1.38 66.36
C LEU A 959 -40.40 0.37 65.42
N GLY A 960 -39.77 -0.80 65.24
CA GLY A 960 -40.33 -1.91 64.48
C GLY A 960 -41.55 -2.53 65.15
N ARG A 961 -41.57 -2.65 66.48
CA ARG A 961 -42.74 -3.10 67.25
C ARG A 961 -43.88 -2.10 67.20
N GLN A 962 -43.60 -0.80 67.30
CA GLN A 962 -44.63 0.24 67.22
C GLN A 962 -45.32 0.24 65.86
N LYS A 963 -44.54 0.23 64.76
CA LYS A 963 -45.10 0.09 63.41
C LYS A 963 -45.76 -1.27 63.17
N GLY A 964 -45.16 -2.33 63.70
CA GLY A 964 -45.70 -3.69 63.63
C GLY A 964 -47.06 -3.81 64.31
N PHE A 965 -47.27 -3.20 65.48
CA PHE A 965 -48.57 -3.18 66.16
C PHE A 965 -49.60 -2.28 65.45
N GLU A 966 -49.18 -1.14 64.88
CA GLU A 966 -50.07 -0.29 64.06
C GLU A 966 -50.52 -1.00 62.78
N GLU A 967 -49.63 -1.75 62.13
CA GLU A 967 -49.92 -2.55 60.94
C GLU A 967 -50.66 -3.85 61.26
N GLU A 968 -50.34 -4.55 62.37
CA GLU A 968 -51.04 -5.76 62.83
C GLU A 968 -52.48 -5.49 63.25
N ILE A 969 -52.77 -4.35 63.88
CA ILE A 969 -54.15 -4.00 64.25
C ILE A 969 -55.02 -3.81 63.00
N ILE A 970 -54.46 -3.20 61.95
CA ILE A 970 -55.15 -2.97 60.66
C ILE A 970 -55.24 -4.26 59.84
N ARG A 971 -54.20 -5.09 59.88
CA ARG A 971 -54.09 -6.34 59.11
C ARG A 971 -54.88 -7.49 59.74
N CYS A 972 -54.80 -7.72 61.05
CA CYS A 972 -55.57 -8.74 61.76
C CYS A 972 -57.09 -8.50 61.67
N GLN A 973 -57.56 -7.25 61.62
CA GLN A 973 -58.97 -6.94 61.38
C GLN A 973 -59.46 -7.30 59.96
N LYS A 974 -58.55 -7.42 59.00
CA LYS A 974 -58.83 -7.81 57.61
C LYS A 974 -58.64 -9.31 57.38
N GLU A 975 -57.55 -9.88 57.92
CA GLU A 975 -57.15 -11.28 57.76
C GLU A 975 -58.05 -12.27 58.51
N LEU A 976 -58.62 -11.90 59.67
CA LEU A 976 -59.56 -12.77 60.42
C LEU A 976 -60.88 -13.08 59.66
N ARG A 977 -61.13 -12.46 58.50
CA ARG A 977 -62.31 -12.66 57.67
C ARG A 977 -62.05 -13.42 56.36
N GLU A 978 -60.81 -13.84 56.10
CA GLU A 978 -60.42 -14.48 54.83
C GLU A 978 -60.21 -16.00 54.97
N ASP A 979 -60.67 -16.76 53.97
CA ASP A 979 -60.77 -18.23 53.99
C ASP A 979 -59.42 -18.96 54.11
N GLN A 980 -58.33 -18.25 53.80
CA GLN A 980 -56.94 -18.72 53.92
C GLN A 980 -56.44 -18.91 55.36
N TYR A 981 -57.14 -18.33 56.35
CA TYR A 981 -56.80 -18.47 57.77
C TYR A 981 -57.74 -19.41 58.55
N CYS A 982 -58.88 -19.79 57.99
CA CYS A 982 -59.80 -20.79 58.57
C CYS A 982 -59.31 -22.24 58.39
N LYS A 983 -58.53 -22.52 57.32
CA LYS A 983 -58.11 -23.88 56.90
C LYS A 983 -56.59 -24.08 56.85
N ALA A 984 -55.84 -23.39 57.72
CA ALA A 984 -54.38 -23.39 57.72
C ALA A 984 -53.74 -24.79 57.92
N GLU A 985 -54.44 -25.70 58.59
CA GLU A 985 -53.93 -27.03 58.92
C GLU A 985 -53.85 -27.98 57.71
N GLU A 986 -54.76 -27.86 56.74
CA GLU A 986 -54.71 -28.64 55.49
C GLU A 986 -53.52 -28.23 54.61
N ARG A 987 -53.19 -26.93 54.54
CA ARG A 987 -52.08 -26.42 53.72
C ARG A 987 -50.70 -26.70 54.29
N PHE A 988 -50.57 -26.83 55.62
CA PHE A 988 -49.31 -27.25 56.25
C PHE A 988 -48.93 -28.68 55.85
N ARG A 989 -49.94 -29.55 55.66
CA ARG A 989 -49.74 -30.95 55.22
C ARG A 989 -49.18 -31.04 53.80
N ASP A 990 -49.70 -30.24 52.88
CA ASP A 990 -49.22 -30.22 51.48
C ASP A 990 -47.79 -29.67 51.36
N LYS A 991 -47.41 -28.66 52.17
CA LYS A 991 -46.04 -28.12 52.16
C LYS A 991 -44.99 -29.04 52.80
N MET A 992 -45.39 -29.86 53.78
CA MET A 992 -44.55 -30.90 54.37
C MET A 992 -44.19 -32.01 53.35
N ILE A 993 -45.10 -32.33 52.43
CA ILE A 993 -44.83 -33.31 51.37
C ILE A 993 -43.76 -32.77 50.41
N VAL A 994 -43.89 -31.51 49.95
CA VAL A 994 -42.92 -30.87 49.05
C VAL A 994 -41.52 -30.73 49.65
N MET A 995 -41.41 -30.44 50.96
CA MET A 995 -40.13 -30.38 51.68
C MET A 995 -39.43 -31.74 51.74
N ARG A 996 -40.20 -32.82 51.93
CA ARG A 996 -39.65 -34.18 52.04
C ARG A 996 -39.15 -34.73 50.70
N THR A 997 -39.77 -34.31 49.59
CA THR A 997 -39.32 -34.65 48.22
C THR A 997 -38.02 -33.91 47.85
N THR A 998 -37.83 -32.67 48.31
CA THR A 998 -36.60 -31.86 48.06
C THR A 998 -35.42 -32.26 48.96
N GLU A 999 -35.65 -32.82 50.16
CA GLU A 999 -34.61 -33.44 50.98
C GLU A 999 -34.03 -34.72 50.34
N LEU A 1000 -34.83 -35.48 49.58
CA LEU A 1000 -34.39 -36.68 48.88
C LEU A 1000 -33.52 -36.35 47.64
N ALA A 1001 -33.87 -35.31 46.88
CA ALA A 1001 -33.09 -34.84 45.72
C ALA A 1001 -31.68 -34.31 46.11
N ASN A 1002 -31.54 -33.70 47.30
CA ASN A 1002 -30.26 -33.23 47.81
C ASN A 1002 -29.30 -34.34 48.24
N LYS A 1003 -29.81 -35.55 48.56
CA LYS A 1003 -28.95 -36.71 48.88
C LYS A 1003 -28.35 -37.37 47.63
N ASP A 1004 -28.98 -37.23 46.47
CA ASP A 1004 -28.43 -37.74 45.21
C ASP A 1004 -27.31 -36.87 44.62
N LEU A 1005 -27.15 -35.63 45.10
CA LEU A 1005 -26.10 -34.72 44.63
C LEU A 1005 -24.72 -34.96 45.22
N ASP A 1006 -24.65 -35.51 46.42
CA ASP A 1006 -23.38 -35.88 47.06
C ASP A 1006 -22.72 -37.09 46.34
N ILE A 1007 -23.46 -37.75 45.43
CA ILE A 1007 -23.00 -38.88 44.61
C ILE A 1007 -22.36 -38.44 43.29
N TYR A 1008 -22.47 -37.18 42.85
CA TYR A 1008 -21.88 -36.74 41.56
C TYR A 1008 -20.66 -35.82 41.71
N TYR A 1009 -20.48 -35.14 42.85
CA TYR A 1009 -19.36 -34.20 43.08
C TYR A 1009 -18.02 -34.90 43.36
N LYS A 1010 -18.02 -36.18 43.74
CA LYS A 1010 -16.84 -36.91 44.27
C LYS A 1010 -16.17 -37.90 43.30
N TYR A 1011 -16.63 -37.98 42.06
CA TYR A 1011 -16.41 -39.19 41.25
C TYR A 1011 -15.95 -38.97 39.79
N VAL A 1012 -15.60 -37.77 39.33
CA VAL A 1012 -15.09 -37.55 37.96
C VAL A 1012 -13.61 -37.15 37.98
N GLU A 1013 -12.73 -37.96 37.38
CA GLU A 1013 -11.28 -37.72 37.28
C GLU A 1013 -10.83 -37.65 35.82
N ILE A 1014 -9.84 -36.79 35.53
CA ILE A 1014 -9.10 -36.80 34.26
C ILE A 1014 -7.79 -37.55 34.49
N ARG A 1015 -7.57 -38.68 33.80
CA ARG A 1015 -6.32 -39.45 33.87
C ARG A 1015 -5.46 -39.19 32.64
N SER A 1016 -4.17 -38.97 32.86
CA SER A 1016 -3.16 -38.86 31.81
C SER A 1016 -2.19 -40.03 31.87
N ASP A 1017 -2.08 -40.78 30.77
CA ASP A 1017 -1.12 -41.88 30.62
C ASP A 1017 0.06 -41.40 29.73
N VAL A 1018 1.30 -41.70 30.12
CA VAL A 1018 2.53 -41.30 29.39
C VAL A 1018 2.99 -42.44 28.48
N ASP A 1019 3.22 -42.17 27.20
CA ASP A 1019 3.83 -43.15 26.29
C ASP A 1019 5.33 -43.30 26.61
N GLU A 1020 5.73 -44.41 27.24
CA GLU A 1020 7.13 -44.67 27.65
C GLU A 1020 8.08 -45.07 26.50
N ASN A 1021 7.60 -45.18 25.26
CA ASN A 1021 8.39 -45.66 24.12
C ASN A 1021 9.14 -44.58 23.31
N ALA A 1022 9.32 -43.37 23.83
CA ALA A 1022 10.10 -42.31 23.16
C ALA A 1022 11.49 -42.13 23.83
N SER A 1023 12.50 -42.73 23.22
CA SER A 1023 13.93 -42.67 23.59
C SER A 1023 14.45 -41.26 23.85
N ALA A 1024 15.35 -41.17 24.85
CA ALA A 1024 16.03 -39.99 25.36
C ALA A 1024 16.60 -39.07 24.27
N GLY A 1025 15.89 -37.98 24.02
CA GLY A 1025 16.28 -36.85 23.18
C GLY A 1025 15.20 -35.79 23.34
N VAL A 1026 15.58 -34.51 23.38
CA VAL A 1026 14.71 -33.35 23.69
C VAL A 1026 13.55 -33.21 22.70
N LYS A 1027 12.54 -34.06 22.82
CA LYS A 1027 11.25 -33.99 22.12
C LYS A 1027 10.15 -34.15 23.15
N ARG A 1028 9.20 -33.22 23.09
CA ARG A 1028 7.97 -33.07 23.88
C ARG A 1028 7.39 -34.41 24.36
N ARG A 1029 7.24 -34.58 25.68
CA ARG A 1029 6.47 -35.70 26.27
C ARG A 1029 5.04 -35.64 25.74
N THR A 1030 4.53 -36.78 25.28
CA THR A 1030 3.20 -36.89 24.68
C THR A 1030 2.27 -37.57 25.69
N TYR A 1031 1.14 -36.94 26.02
CA TYR A 1031 0.17 -37.44 27.00
C TYR A 1031 -1.11 -37.94 26.30
N ASN A 1032 -1.71 -39.02 26.80
CA ASN A 1032 -3.04 -39.48 26.39
C ASN A 1032 -4.04 -39.22 27.53
N TYR A 1033 -5.18 -38.59 27.24
CA TYR A 1033 -6.16 -38.18 28.25
C TYR A 1033 -7.44 -39.03 28.17
N ARG A 1034 -8.01 -39.38 29.33
CA ARG A 1034 -9.33 -40.03 29.46
C ARG A 1034 -10.10 -39.49 30.66
N VAL A 1035 -11.42 -39.37 30.53
CA VAL A 1035 -12.33 -38.97 31.62
C VAL A 1035 -12.93 -40.23 32.22
N VAL A 1036 -12.71 -40.44 33.51
CA VAL A 1036 -13.19 -41.61 34.24
C VAL A 1036 -14.19 -41.21 35.31
N MET A 1037 -15.27 -41.99 35.43
CA MET A 1037 -16.16 -41.97 36.57
C MET A 1037 -15.71 -43.04 37.56
N VAL A 1038 -15.55 -42.66 38.82
CA VAL A 1038 -15.29 -43.58 39.92
C VAL A 1038 -16.64 -43.94 40.54
N LYS A 1039 -16.90 -45.21 40.87
CA LYS A 1039 -18.09 -45.58 41.63
C LYS A 1039 -17.67 -46.64 42.65
N GLY A 1040 -17.70 -46.28 43.94
CA GLY A 1040 -16.98 -47.05 44.96
C GLY A 1040 -15.47 -47.04 44.68
N ASP A 1041 -14.83 -48.21 44.64
CA ASP A 1041 -13.39 -48.35 44.36
C ASP A 1041 -13.06 -48.59 42.86
N THR A 1042 -14.06 -48.59 41.98
CA THR A 1042 -13.87 -48.94 40.55
C THR A 1042 -13.88 -47.68 39.67
N ALA A 1043 -12.81 -47.48 38.89
CA ALA A 1043 -12.72 -46.41 37.88
C ALA A 1043 -13.15 -46.92 36.50
N LEU A 1044 -14.14 -46.27 35.90
CA LEU A 1044 -14.74 -46.62 34.61
C LEU A 1044 -14.57 -45.46 33.62
N ASP A 1045 -14.17 -45.76 32.39
CA ASP A 1045 -14.17 -44.75 31.31
C ASP A 1045 -15.61 -44.28 31.04
N MET A 1046 -15.84 -42.97 31.09
CA MET A 1046 -17.16 -42.39 30.80
C MET A 1046 -17.50 -42.49 29.31
N ARG A 1047 -16.50 -42.57 28.42
CA ARG A 1047 -16.73 -42.60 26.98
C ARG A 1047 -17.57 -43.81 26.57
N GLY A 1048 -18.71 -43.53 25.92
CA GLY A 1048 -19.65 -44.56 25.44
C GLY A 1048 -20.46 -45.27 26.54
N ARG A 1049 -20.30 -44.89 27.82
CA ARG A 1049 -20.93 -45.56 28.97
C ARG A 1049 -21.78 -44.65 29.86
N CYS A 1050 -21.83 -43.35 29.59
CA CYS A 1050 -22.64 -42.36 30.32
C CYS A 1050 -23.92 -41.97 29.57
N SER A 1051 -24.96 -41.60 30.33
CA SER A 1051 -26.23 -41.07 29.79
C SER A 1051 -26.07 -39.69 29.16
N ALA A 1052 -27.07 -39.23 28.40
CA ALA A 1052 -27.04 -37.90 27.79
C ALA A 1052 -26.92 -36.78 28.84
N GLY A 1053 -27.67 -36.84 29.93
CA GLY A 1053 -27.56 -35.88 31.04
C GLY A 1053 -26.21 -35.94 31.77
N GLN A 1054 -25.67 -37.14 31.99
CA GLN A 1054 -24.33 -37.32 32.59
C GLN A 1054 -23.22 -36.72 31.71
N LYS A 1055 -23.35 -36.80 30.38
CA LYS A 1055 -22.39 -36.18 29.45
C LYS A 1055 -22.39 -34.66 29.56
N VAL A 1056 -23.57 -34.06 29.59
CA VAL A 1056 -23.75 -32.61 29.69
C VAL A 1056 -23.21 -32.10 31.02
N LEU A 1057 -23.59 -32.75 32.13
CA LEU A 1057 -23.15 -32.37 33.47
C LEU A 1057 -21.63 -32.50 33.65
N ALA A 1058 -21.03 -33.63 33.25
CA ALA A 1058 -19.59 -33.84 33.35
C ALA A 1058 -18.82 -32.82 32.49
N SER A 1059 -19.33 -32.49 31.31
CA SER A 1059 -18.69 -31.50 30.43
C SER A 1059 -18.78 -30.08 30.99
N LEU A 1060 -19.89 -29.71 31.61
CA LEU A 1060 -20.05 -28.44 32.32
C LEU A 1060 -19.09 -28.32 33.51
N ILE A 1061 -18.98 -29.36 34.33
CA ILE A 1061 -18.06 -29.39 35.48
C ILE A 1061 -16.60 -29.24 35.03
N ILE A 1062 -16.18 -29.99 34.01
CA ILE A 1062 -14.82 -29.89 33.46
C ILE A 1062 -14.55 -28.48 32.92
N ARG A 1063 -15.51 -27.88 32.21
CA ARG A 1063 -15.38 -26.49 31.72
C ARG A 1063 -15.28 -25.47 32.85
N LEU A 1064 -16.07 -25.62 33.92
CA LEU A 1064 -16.00 -24.76 35.10
C LEU A 1064 -14.63 -24.85 35.79
N ALA A 1065 -14.11 -26.07 35.95
CA ALA A 1065 -12.79 -26.31 36.54
C ALA A 1065 -11.64 -25.78 35.66
N LEU A 1066 -11.72 -25.94 34.34
CA LEU A 1066 -10.76 -25.37 33.39
C LEU A 1066 -10.82 -23.84 33.37
N ALA A 1067 -12.02 -23.25 33.45
CA ALA A 1067 -12.16 -21.81 33.54
C ALA A 1067 -11.55 -21.27 34.85
N GLU A 1068 -11.75 -21.96 35.97
CA GLU A 1068 -11.15 -21.60 37.25
C GLU A 1068 -9.61 -21.64 37.22
N THR A 1069 -9.04 -22.68 36.61
CA THR A 1069 -7.59 -22.89 36.58
C THR A 1069 -6.87 -21.99 35.57
N PHE A 1070 -7.47 -21.72 34.41
CA PHE A 1070 -6.81 -21.00 33.31
C PHE A 1070 -7.23 -19.53 33.18
N CYS A 1071 -8.32 -19.09 33.81
CA CYS A 1071 -8.87 -17.74 33.63
C CYS A 1071 -8.68 -16.81 34.85
N LEU A 1072 -7.52 -16.85 35.51
CA LEU A 1072 -7.21 -16.07 36.72
C LEU A 1072 -7.47 -14.55 36.60
N ASN A 1073 -7.30 -13.98 35.40
CA ASN A 1073 -7.49 -12.55 35.12
C ASN A 1073 -8.70 -12.25 34.20
N CYS A 1074 -9.40 -13.28 33.71
CA CYS A 1074 -10.55 -13.17 32.82
C CYS A 1074 -11.75 -13.85 33.47
N GLY A 1075 -12.52 -13.13 34.29
CA GLY A 1075 -13.61 -13.73 35.06
C GLY A 1075 -14.88 -14.03 34.26
N ILE A 1076 -14.81 -14.14 32.93
CA ILE A 1076 -15.98 -14.35 32.05
C ILE A 1076 -16.14 -15.85 31.76
N LEU A 1077 -17.35 -16.37 31.92
CA LEU A 1077 -17.74 -17.72 31.47
C LEU A 1077 -19.11 -17.68 30.81
N ALA A 1078 -19.26 -18.31 29.63
CA ALA A 1078 -20.55 -18.45 28.96
C ALA A 1078 -21.03 -19.91 28.98
N LEU A 1079 -22.25 -20.11 29.45
CA LEU A 1079 -22.97 -21.39 29.46
C LEU A 1079 -24.13 -21.31 28.49
N ASP A 1080 -24.02 -22.08 27.40
CA ASP A 1080 -25.02 -22.17 26.34
C ASP A 1080 -25.94 -23.38 26.60
N GLU A 1081 -27.22 -23.12 26.85
CA GLU A 1081 -28.25 -24.11 27.15
C GLU A 1081 -27.82 -25.21 28.13
N PRO A 1082 -27.44 -24.84 29.37
CA PRO A 1082 -26.84 -25.78 30.32
C PRO A 1082 -27.83 -26.85 30.84
N THR A 1083 -29.13 -26.67 30.62
CA THR A 1083 -30.19 -27.62 31.02
C THR A 1083 -30.49 -28.69 29.96
N THR A 1084 -29.80 -28.66 28.81
CA THR A 1084 -30.01 -29.62 27.72
C THR A 1084 -29.91 -31.07 28.21
N ASN A 1085 -30.97 -31.87 28.01
CA ASN A 1085 -31.05 -33.28 28.41
C ASN A 1085 -30.84 -33.55 29.92
N LEU A 1086 -31.05 -32.56 30.79
CA LEU A 1086 -31.11 -32.74 32.23
C LEU A 1086 -32.57 -32.98 32.67
N ASP A 1087 -32.75 -33.82 33.69
CA ASP A 1087 -34.04 -33.94 34.38
C ASP A 1087 -34.22 -32.78 35.38
N ARG A 1088 -35.44 -32.61 35.88
CA ARG A 1088 -35.81 -31.50 36.78
C ARG A 1088 -34.93 -31.45 38.03
N GLU A 1089 -34.59 -32.60 38.60
CA GLU A 1089 -33.74 -32.69 39.79
C GLU A 1089 -32.32 -32.20 39.50
N ASN A 1090 -31.73 -32.58 38.36
CA ASN A 1090 -30.42 -32.09 37.94
C ASN A 1090 -30.43 -30.61 37.52
N ILE A 1091 -31.55 -30.09 37.01
CA ILE A 1091 -31.74 -28.67 36.69
C ILE A 1091 -31.75 -27.84 38.00
N GLU A 1092 -32.53 -28.26 39.00
CA GLU A 1092 -32.58 -27.61 40.32
C GLU A 1092 -31.21 -27.63 41.01
N SER A 1093 -30.55 -28.77 40.99
CA SER A 1093 -29.18 -28.96 41.44
C SER A 1093 -28.18 -27.99 40.77
N LEU A 1094 -28.21 -27.94 39.44
CA LEU A 1094 -27.30 -27.09 38.67
C LEU A 1094 -27.55 -25.61 38.98
N ALA A 1095 -28.81 -25.21 39.14
CA ALA A 1095 -29.17 -23.86 39.55
C ALA A 1095 -28.57 -23.52 40.93
N HIS A 1096 -28.71 -24.42 41.91
CA HIS A 1096 -28.10 -24.26 43.23
C HIS A 1096 -26.58 -24.17 43.19
N ALA A 1097 -25.90 -25.02 42.42
CA ALA A 1097 -24.45 -24.99 42.27
C ALA A 1097 -23.97 -23.67 41.64
N LEU A 1098 -24.66 -23.16 40.62
CA LEU A 1098 -24.35 -21.88 40.00
C LEU A 1098 -24.58 -20.70 40.95
N VAL A 1099 -25.64 -20.73 41.76
CA VAL A 1099 -25.90 -19.71 42.79
C VAL A 1099 -24.76 -19.67 43.82
N GLU A 1100 -24.28 -20.82 44.29
CA GLU A 1100 -23.13 -20.87 45.22
C GLU A 1100 -21.83 -20.36 44.57
N ILE A 1101 -21.61 -20.65 43.28
CA ILE A 1101 -20.47 -20.08 42.52
C ILE A 1101 -20.59 -18.55 42.43
N ILE A 1102 -21.77 -18.02 42.08
CA ILE A 1102 -22.05 -16.59 42.02
C ILE A 1102 -21.81 -15.94 43.40
N LYS A 1103 -22.32 -16.54 44.47
CA LYS A 1103 -22.17 -16.07 45.84
C LYS A 1103 -20.71 -16.05 46.30
N SER A 1104 -19.97 -17.14 46.09
CA SER A 1104 -18.55 -17.24 46.40
C SER A 1104 -17.72 -16.20 45.64
N ARG A 1105 -18.04 -15.98 44.35
CA ARG A 1105 -17.30 -15.08 43.47
C ARG A 1105 -17.83 -13.66 43.40
N SER A 1106 -18.94 -13.34 44.08
CA SER A 1106 -19.54 -12.00 44.15
C SER A 1106 -18.58 -10.92 44.68
N ARG A 1107 -17.57 -11.32 45.48
CA ARG A 1107 -16.54 -10.43 46.03
C ARG A 1107 -15.41 -10.11 45.03
N GLN A 1108 -15.29 -10.87 43.94
CA GLN A 1108 -14.31 -10.63 42.89
C GLN A 1108 -14.80 -9.52 41.96
N ARG A 1109 -13.96 -8.50 41.71
CA ARG A 1109 -14.35 -7.32 40.92
C ARG A 1109 -14.65 -7.60 39.44
N ASN A 1110 -14.19 -8.73 38.90
CA ASN A 1110 -14.17 -9.01 37.45
C ASN A 1110 -14.91 -10.31 37.05
N PHE A 1111 -15.72 -10.90 37.94
CA PHE A 1111 -16.48 -12.12 37.62
C PHE A 1111 -17.77 -11.81 36.85
N GLN A 1112 -17.99 -12.52 35.74
CA GLN A 1112 -19.19 -12.46 34.89
C GLN A 1112 -19.56 -13.87 34.42
N LEU A 1113 -20.80 -14.24 34.68
CA LEU A 1113 -21.39 -15.48 34.17
C LEU A 1113 -22.50 -15.12 33.19
N LEU A 1114 -22.35 -15.53 31.94
CA LEU A 1114 -23.38 -15.41 30.90
C LEU A 1114 -24.09 -16.75 30.76
N ILE A 1115 -25.39 -16.79 31.04
CA ILE A 1115 -26.22 -17.97 30.87
C ILE A 1115 -27.22 -17.69 29.76
N ILE A 1116 -27.24 -18.56 28.76
CA ILE A 1116 -28.24 -18.59 27.69
C ILE A 1116 -29.12 -19.80 27.94
N THR A 1117 -30.42 -19.57 28.09
CA THR A 1117 -31.39 -20.65 28.25
C THR A 1117 -32.77 -20.27 27.74
N HIS A 1118 -33.52 -21.25 27.25
CA HIS A 1118 -34.95 -21.18 26.99
C HIS A 1118 -35.80 -21.83 28.10
N ASP A 1119 -35.16 -22.39 29.13
CA ASP A 1119 -35.82 -23.02 30.27
C ASP A 1119 -36.23 -21.96 31.30
N GLU A 1120 -37.52 -21.58 31.28
CA GLU A 1120 -38.06 -20.56 32.18
C GLU A 1120 -38.05 -21.01 33.66
N ASP A 1121 -38.21 -22.32 33.93
CA ASP A 1121 -38.17 -22.87 35.29
C ASP A 1121 -36.75 -22.72 35.87
N PHE A 1122 -35.73 -22.98 35.06
CA PHE A 1122 -34.32 -22.77 35.46
C PHE A 1122 -34.00 -21.30 35.73
N VAL A 1123 -34.54 -20.36 34.94
CA VAL A 1123 -34.39 -18.91 35.19
C VAL A 1123 -35.09 -18.51 36.49
N GLU A 1124 -36.27 -19.05 36.77
CA GLU A 1124 -36.99 -18.81 38.02
C GLU A 1124 -36.18 -19.32 39.22
N LEU A 1125 -35.62 -20.53 39.14
CA LEU A 1125 -34.77 -21.11 40.19
C LEU A 1125 -33.53 -20.26 40.50
N LEU A 1126 -32.87 -19.72 39.48
CA LEU A 1126 -31.78 -18.76 39.65
C LEU A 1126 -32.28 -17.42 40.24
N GLY A 1127 -33.48 -16.99 39.84
CA GLY A 1127 -34.15 -15.77 40.29
C GLY A 1127 -34.63 -15.78 41.74
N ARG A 1128 -34.87 -16.97 42.32
CA ARG A 1128 -35.15 -17.14 43.76
C ARG A 1128 -33.95 -16.76 44.64
N SER A 1129 -32.76 -16.65 44.06
CA SER A 1129 -31.59 -16.12 44.73
C SER A 1129 -31.58 -14.58 44.66
N ASN A 1130 -31.27 -13.90 45.77
CA ASN A 1130 -31.23 -12.42 45.84
C ASN A 1130 -30.08 -11.78 45.00
N TYR A 1131 -29.45 -12.52 44.08
CA TYR A 1131 -28.30 -12.08 43.29
C TYR A 1131 -28.64 -11.68 41.85
N VAL A 1132 -29.87 -11.97 41.37
CA VAL A 1132 -30.32 -11.65 40.01
C VAL A 1132 -31.59 -10.81 40.06
N GLU A 1133 -31.50 -9.53 39.71
CA GLU A 1133 -32.65 -8.61 39.71
C GLU A 1133 -33.35 -8.54 38.34
N HIS A 1134 -32.59 -8.69 37.25
CA HIS A 1134 -33.06 -8.50 35.88
C HIS A 1134 -32.50 -9.58 34.96
N PHE A 1135 -33.25 -9.94 33.93
CA PHE A 1135 -32.79 -10.79 32.83
C PHE A 1135 -33.10 -10.14 31.48
N TYR A 1136 -32.46 -10.63 30.43
CA TYR A 1136 -32.71 -10.18 29.05
C TYR A 1136 -33.50 -11.26 28.32
N ARG A 1137 -34.70 -10.93 27.86
CA ARG A 1137 -35.53 -11.80 27.03
C ARG A 1137 -35.32 -11.42 25.56
N ILE A 1138 -34.99 -12.40 24.74
CA ILE A 1138 -34.83 -12.23 23.30
C ILE A 1138 -36.09 -12.80 22.63
N LYS A 1139 -36.78 -11.97 21.84
CA LYS A 1139 -37.98 -12.36 21.09
C LYS A 1139 -37.87 -11.87 19.65
N LYS A 1140 -38.63 -12.46 18.74
CA LYS A 1140 -38.77 -11.90 17.39
C LYS A 1140 -39.85 -10.84 17.39
N ASN A 1141 -39.55 -9.67 16.81
CA ASN A 1141 -40.56 -8.64 16.56
C ASN A 1141 -41.42 -8.99 15.32
N ILE A 1142 -42.34 -8.11 14.96
CA ILE A 1142 -43.28 -8.30 13.83
C ILE A 1142 -42.52 -8.53 12.52
N ASP A 1143 -41.36 -7.89 12.36
CA ASP A 1143 -40.50 -7.98 11.17
C ASP A 1143 -39.53 -9.18 11.22
N GLN A 1144 -39.79 -10.16 12.10
CA GLN A 1144 -38.93 -11.33 12.33
C GLN A 1144 -37.50 -11.01 12.77
N CYS A 1145 -37.23 -9.78 13.18
CA CYS A 1145 -35.93 -9.35 13.70
C CYS A 1145 -35.84 -9.66 15.20
N SER A 1146 -34.65 -10.04 15.67
CA SER A 1146 -34.38 -10.28 17.09
C SER A 1146 -34.44 -8.96 17.87
N GLU A 1147 -35.34 -8.90 18.85
CA GLU A 1147 -35.51 -7.80 19.79
C GLU A 1147 -35.11 -8.27 21.20
N ILE A 1148 -34.24 -7.52 21.86
CA ILE A 1148 -33.79 -7.81 23.23
C ILE A 1148 -34.52 -6.86 24.19
N THR A 1149 -35.30 -7.43 25.11
CA THR A 1149 -36.02 -6.67 26.14
C THR A 1149 -35.50 -7.01 27.53
N ARG A 1150 -35.17 -5.99 28.33
CA ARG A 1150 -34.80 -6.19 29.74
C ARG A 1150 -36.07 -6.39 30.58
N CYS A 1151 -36.14 -7.49 31.30
CA CYS A 1151 -37.27 -7.87 32.13
C CYS A 1151 -36.85 -7.98 33.61
N SER A 1152 -37.79 -7.68 34.52
CA SER A 1152 -37.60 -7.89 35.96
C SER A 1152 -37.88 -9.35 36.31
N ILE A 1153 -37.11 -9.94 37.23
CA ILE A 1153 -37.40 -11.30 37.71
C ILE A 1153 -38.80 -11.43 38.33
N SER A 1154 -39.31 -10.33 38.93
CA SER A 1154 -40.66 -10.28 39.53
C SER A 1154 -41.79 -10.45 38.51
N SER A 1155 -41.52 -10.26 37.21
CA SER A 1155 -42.51 -10.42 36.14
C SER A 1155 -42.78 -11.88 35.76
N LEU A 1156 -41.92 -12.81 36.19
CA LEU A 1156 -42.13 -14.26 36.01
C LEU A 1156 -43.15 -14.81 37.03
N ASN A 1157 -43.25 -14.22 38.22
CA ASN A 1157 -44.15 -14.66 39.30
C ASN A 1157 -45.66 -14.46 39.02
N THR A 1158 -46.03 -13.78 37.93
CA THR A 1158 -47.44 -13.43 37.65
C THR A 1158 -48.19 -14.48 36.82
N TYR A 1159 -47.53 -15.55 36.36
CA TYR A 1159 -48.12 -16.57 35.47
C TYR A 1159 -48.44 -17.92 36.11
N LEU A 1160 -48.23 -18.06 37.42
CA LEU A 1160 -48.61 -19.25 38.19
C LEU A 1160 -49.46 -18.83 39.39
N HIS A 1161 -50.69 -18.42 39.10
CA HIS A 1161 -51.81 -18.52 40.03
C HIS A 1161 -53.02 -19.13 39.34
#